data_AF-A0A817QP78-F1
#
_entry.id   AF-A0A817QP78-F1
#
_cell.length_a   1.000
_cell.length_b   1.000
_cell.length_c   1.000
_cell.angle_alpha   90.00
_cell.angle_beta   90.00
_cell.angle_gamma   90.00
#
_symmetry.space_group_name_H-M   'P 1'
#
loop_
_entity.id
_entity.type
_entity.pdbx_description
1 polymer ?
#
loop_
_entity_poly.entity_id
_entity_poly.type
_entity_poly.pdbx_seq_one_letter_code
_entity_poly.pdbx_strand_id
1 'polypeptide(L)'
;MDVINLYEIILKNYLDLIDTNQFIDIIAHRYANKNNIVFSSFFESLAQEDTLDAVRKISFKARQQKYYRILDQISSSKRINSFLKNELSISSNNILRIVANFCGLILIMVLRILNGLNMKLLDIELRKYQNTLFIPFITFIDKHIVYNQSSQNNILIKEILEFLNRTSDQTLTIPIFINANCSQACLRWLSFSYLNAYEYANILRIIYNIARHDEGVVILNKCQCHKILIQFNTEILPRQIDFIIDKKWYEDLQLIYFMILILIVDSNELITESTNWFIAYRLSPAIFDGILSRTYRHQKFHISELMIILMRLCTNDNFIHCISHKQYFTFPHDVLNVLNFLLHCVAIERFDFSVLSLDVLTVMALANILWSMSFHDRYKNTLIENIQIINRLIEFETSDIIEKILPNIYIPRHMSSLKRSIDGIWQNLHPSLPANQEINSLTKIKSICSLMISYSHIDIDFCRQLYNVLSIFPELSISVDFNNSKYLWKEISQTIEQTDLVLFIISNNFFNSKSCRQELIYVTNTLKKPFISVFINGNYQVTGWLKSQISESKYIHFEEKDFLDTCNELLSLIKQSLSINMSLVKNTSDVKQWNEKEVKQWFNNNNLMSELHGFYQFQNGNELLLYTQAILTFSWTKEYERIKIRFEEKFKQQQQYLSPHEFLKFINALKHLKNKNLSSI
;
A
#
# COMPACT_ATOMS: atom_id res chain seq x y z
N MET A 1 14.15 35.87 -32.05
CA MET A 1 14.67 35.46 -30.73
C MET A 1 13.46 35.16 -29.86
N ASP A 2 13.36 33.96 -29.29
CA ASP A 2 12.25 33.62 -28.39
C ASP A 2 12.27 34.56 -27.16
N VAL A 3 11.11 35.05 -26.72
CA VAL A 3 10.97 36.00 -25.60
C VAL A 3 11.66 35.48 -24.34
N ILE A 4 11.62 34.16 -24.10
CA ILE A 4 12.30 33.57 -22.95
C ILE A 4 13.83 33.62 -23.09
N ASN A 5 14.38 33.53 -24.30
CA ASN A 5 15.83 33.63 -24.47
C ASN A 5 16.31 35.06 -24.16
N LEU A 6 15.52 36.06 -24.57
CA LEU A 6 15.80 37.45 -24.21
C LEU A 6 15.72 37.63 -22.68
N TYR A 7 14.72 37.01 -22.05
CA TYR A 7 14.59 36.99 -20.61
C TYR A 7 15.79 36.38 -19.90
N GLU A 8 16.24 35.18 -20.31
CA GLU A 8 17.41 34.52 -19.71
C GLU A 8 18.66 35.38 -19.79
N ILE A 9 18.85 36.12 -20.89
CA ILE A 9 19.99 37.02 -21.07
C ILE A 9 19.86 38.22 -20.13
N ILE A 10 18.68 38.84 -20.06
CA ILE A 10 18.43 39.99 -19.20
C ILE A 10 18.58 39.60 -17.73
N LEU A 11 17.99 38.48 -17.32
CA LEU A 11 18.08 37.96 -15.95
C LEU A 11 19.53 37.71 -15.56
N LYS A 12 20.31 37.01 -16.40
CA LYS A 12 21.72 36.76 -16.15
C LYS A 12 22.50 38.06 -15.94
N ASN A 13 22.42 38.98 -16.89
CA ASN A 13 23.14 40.25 -16.82
C ASN A 13 22.73 41.05 -15.58
N TYR A 14 21.45 40.99 -15.18
CA TYR A 14 20.96 41.70 -14.02
C TYR A 14 21.43 41.08 -12.70
N LEU A 15 21.47 39.74 -12.61
CA LEU A 15 22.00 39.04 -11.45
C LEU A 15 23.52 39.28 -11.31
N ASP A 16 24.25 39.30 -12.41
CA ASP A 16 25.67 39.65 -12.41
C ASP A 16 25.88 41.08 -11.89
N LEU A 17 25.03 42.03 -12.31
CA LEU A 17 25.09 43.42 -11.84
C LEU A 17 24.71 43.55 -10.36
N ILE A 18 23.63 42.90 -9.90
CA ILE A 18 23.16 43.02 -8.51
C ILE A 18 24.17 42.45 -7.51
N ASP A 19 24.98 41.48 -7.92
CA ASP A 19 26.04 40.94 -7.08
C ASP A 19 27.25 41.88 -6.93
N THR A 20 27.35 42.96 -7.71
CA THR A 20 28.40 43.98 -7.58
C THR A 20 28.02 45.10 -6.60
N ASN A 21 28.96 45.54 -5.75
CA ASN A 21 28.72 46.67 -4.84
C ASN A 21 28.54 48.00 -5.61
N GLN A 22 29.24 48.19 -6.73
CA GLN A 22 29.16 49.41 -7.54
C GLN A 22 27.75 49.68 -8.07
N PHE A 23 27.06 48.64 -8.55
CA PHE A 23 25.69 48.78 -9.04
C PHE A 23 24.70 49.17 -7.93
N ILE A 24 24.94 48.67 -6.72
CA ILE A 24 24.12 48.96 -5.55
C ILE A 24 24.30 50.40 -5.11
N ASP A 25 25.52 50.91 -5.12
CA ASP A 25 25.80 52.32 -4.84
C ASP A 25 25.10 53.22 -5.88
N ILE A 26 25.11 52.83 -7.16
CA ILE A 26 24.41 53.54 -8.24
C ILE A 26 22.89 53.53 -8.00
N ILE A 27 22.29 52.38 -7.69
CA ILE A 27 20.86 52.27 -7.39
C ILE A 27 20.50 53.10 -6.15
N ALA A 28 21.27 52.96 -5.07
CA ALA A 28 21.06 53.64 -3.81
C ALA A 28 21.10 55.16 -3.96
N HIS A 29 22.05 55.69 -4.74
CA HIS A 29 22.21 57.12 -4.91
C HIS A 29 21.31 57.74 -5.98
N ARG A 30 20.98 57.02 -7.07
CA ARG A 30 20.26 57.61 -8.22
C ARG A 30 18.80 57.19 -8.33
N TYR A 31 18.43 55.99 -7.87
CA TYR A 31 17.11 55.40 -8.11
C TYR A 31 16.17 55.42 -6.90
N ALA A 32 16.67 55.75 -5.71
CA ALA A 32 15.83 55.87 -4.50
C ALA A 32 14.72 56.95 -4.60
N ASN A 33 14.79 57.87 -5.58
CA ASN A 33 13.90 59.02 -5.70
C ASN A 33 12.86 58.97 -6.85
N LYS A 34 12.90 57.97 -7.74
CA LYS A 34 11.88 57.81 -8.79
C LYS A 34 11.41 56.36 -8.83
N ASN A 35 10.12 56.16 -8.54
CA ASN A 35 9.44 54.87 -8.48
C ASN A 35 9.95 53.88 -9.54
N ASN A 36 10.19 52.64 -9.11
CA ASN A 36 10.63 51.45 -9.86
C ASN A 36 9.74 51.05 -11.07
N ILE A 37 8.94 51.96 -11.59
CA ILE A 37 7.90 51.76 -12.60
C ILE A 37 8.48 51.13 -13.87
N VAL A 38 9.67 51.53 -14.32
CA VAL A 38 10.26 51.00 -15.57
C VAL A 38 10.63 49.52 -15.45
N PHE A 39 11.18 49.11 -14.30
CA PHE A 39 11.52 47.71 -14.07
C PHE A 39 10.25 46.89 -13.79
N SER A 40 9.35 47.43 -12.98
CA SER A 40 8.03 46.83 -12.72
C SER A 40 7.28 46.57 -14.02
N SER A 41 7.18 47.58 -14.90
CA SER A 41 6.40 47.50 -16.13
C SER A 41 7.02 46.58 -17.18
N PHE A 42 8.36 46.61 -17.33
CA PHE A 42 9.05 45.69 -18.23
C PHE A 42 8.80 44.24 -17.83
N PHE A 43 8.93 43.92 -16.54
CA PHE A 43 8.77 42.55 -16.06
C PHE A 43 7.29 42.14 -15.88
N GLU A 44 6.38 43.07 -15.61
CA GLU A 44 4.93 42.84 -15.65
C GLU A 44 4.46 42.51 -17.07
N SER A 45 4.99 43.18 -18.10
CA SER A 45 4.67 42.87 -19.49
C SER A 45 5.06 41.43 -19.88
N LEU A 46 6.14 40.92 -19.30
CA LEU A 46 6.62 39.55 -19.50
C LEU A 46 5.82 38.50 -18.73
N ALA A 47 5.12 38.91 -17.66
CA ALA A 47 4.23 38.06 -16.89
C ALA A 47 2.80 37.99 -17.47
N GLN A 48 2.52 38.68 -18.58
CA GLN A 48 1.22 38.64 -19.26
C GLN A 48 0.95 37.26 -19.86
N GLU A 49 -0.33 36.91 -19.91
CA GLU A 49 -0.84 35.59 -20.36
C GLU A 49 -0.36 35.23 -21.78
N ASP A 50 -0.29 36.23 -22.68
CA ASP A 50 0.20 36.05 -24.05
C ASP A 50 1.66 35.55 -24.10
N THR A 51 2.49 36.01 -23.17
CA THR A 51 3.89 35.57 -23.05
C THR A 51 3.95 34.12 -22.55
N LEU A 52 3.09 33.76 -21.59
CA LEU A 52 2.97 32.38 -21.09
C LEU A 52 2.44 31.41 -22.16
N ASP A 53 1.55 31.87 -23.04
CA ASP A 53 1.08 31.07 -24.17
C ASP A 53 2.13 30.87 -25.25
N ALA A 54 2.99 31.87 -25.48
CA ALA A 54 4.18 31.70 -26.32
C ALA A 54 5.14 30.65 -25.72
N VAL A 55 5.32 30.64 -24.39
CA VAL A 55 6.12 29.64 -23.68
C VAL A 55 5.58 28.22 -23.89
N ARG A 56 4.25 28.04 -23.84
CA ARG A 56 3.60 26.73 -24.01
C ARG A 56 3.82 26.11 -25.39
N LYS A 57 4.09 26.92 -26.42
CA LYS A 57 4.37 26.46 -27.79
C LYS A 57 5.78 25.88 -27.97
N ILE A 58 6.66 26.05 -27.00
CA ILE A 58 8.04 25.53 -27.02
C ILE A 58 8.03 24.03 -26.67
N SER A 59 8.88 23.26 -27.35
CA SER A 59 9.05 21.83 -27.07
C SER A 59 9.35 21.55 -25.59
N PHE A 60 8.85 20.43 -25.06
CA PHE A 60 9.03 20.05 -23.64
C PHE A 60 10.51 20.05 -23.22
N LYS A 61 11.39 19.47 -24.03
CA LYS A 61 12.83 19.41 -23.77
C LYS A 61 13.46 20.81 -23.69
N ALA A 62 13.06 21.73 -24.56
CA ALA A 62 13.54 23.11 -24.51
C ALA A 62 13.00 23.86 -23.29
N ARG A 63 11.72 23.69 -22.91
CA ARG A 63 11.18 24.26 -21.66
C ARG A 63 11.91 23.72 -20.42
N GLN A 64 12.24 22.44 -20.40
CA GLN A 64 13.01 21.82 -19.32
C GLN A 64 14.40 22.44 -19.20
N GLN A 65 15.15 22.54 -20.29
CA GLN A 65 16.48 23.16 -20.28
C GLN A 65 16.43 24.61 -19.80
N LYS A 66 15.43 25.37 -20.24
CA LYS A 66 15.21 26.77 -19.82
C LYS A 66 14.90 26.86 -18.32
N TYR A 67 14.01 26.00 -17.82
CA TYR A 67 13.68 25.91 -16.40
C TYR A 67 14.94 25.73 -15.54
N TYR A 68 15.80 24.78 -15.89
CA TYR A 68 17.03 24.54 -15.13
C TYR A 68 18.06 25.65 -15.27
N ARG A 69 18.20 26.28 -16.45
CA ARG A 69 19.10 27.45 -16.62
C ARG A 69 18.67 28.63 -15.76
N ILE A 70 17.38 28.90 -15.67
CA ILE A 70 16.85 29.96 -14.82
C ILE A 70 17.14 29.66 -13.34
N LEU A 71 16.97 28.40 -12.90
CA LEU A 71 17.34 28.00 -11.54
C LEU A 71 18.86 28.12 -11.28
N ASP A 72 19.70 27.74 -12.24
CA ASP A 72 21.16 27.91 -12.16
C ASP A 72 21.55 29.39 -11.99
N GLN A 73 20.88 30.29 -12.72
CA GLN A 73 21.11 31.73 -12.60
C GLN A 73 20.73 32.25 -11.20
N ILE A 74 19.55 31.94 -10.67
CA ILE A 74 19.18 32.40 -9.32
C ILE A 74 20.09 31.79 -8.26
N SER A 75 20.32 30.48 -8.32
CA SER A 75 21.08 29.77 -7.29
C SER A 75 22.55 30.20 -7.21
N SER A 76 23.11 30.72 -8.30
CA SER A 76 24.47 31.27 -8.34
C SER A 76 24.59 32.71 -7.84
N SER A 77 23.48 33.46 -7.72
CA SER A 77 23.53 34.83 -7.20
C SER A 77 23.80 34.86 -5.69
N LYS A 78 24.91 35.49 -5.31
CA LYS A 78 25.31 35.63 -3.91
C LYS A 78 24.34 36.50 -3.12
N ARG A 79 23.84 37.57 -3.74
CA ARG A 79 22.98 38.54 -3.07
C ARG A 79 21.55 38.03 -2.91
N ILE A 80 21.01 37.31 -3.89
CA ILE A 80 19.72 36.62 -3.73
C ILE A 80 19.80 35.58 -2.61
N ASN A 81 20.85 34.76 -2.57
CA ASN A 81 21.03 33.77 -1.51
C ASN A 81 21.16 34.44 -0.13
N SER A 82 21.90 35.55 -0.04
CA SER A 82 22.03 36.33 1.20
C SER A 82 20.70 36.97 1.61
N PHE A 83 19.92 37.45 0.64
CA PHE A 83 18.57 37.98 0.87
C PHE A 83 17.64 36.91 1.44
N LEU A 84 17.56 35.73 0.83
CA LEU A 84 16.71 34.63 1.31
C LEU A 84 17.10 34.14 2.72
N LYS A 85 18.38 34.19 3.06
CA LYS A 85 18.85 33.85 4.41
C LYS A 85 18.67 34.97 5.44
N ASN A 86 18.27 36.17 5.01
CA ASN A 86 18.30 37.41 5.80
C ASN A 86 19.72 37.73 6.33
N GLU A 87 20.73 37.55 5.48
CA GLU A 87 22.17 37.74 5.75
C GLU A 87 22.77 38.89 4.89
N LEU A 88 21.93 39.79 4.36
CA LEU A 88 22.42 40.93 3.59
C LEU A 88 23.25 41.88 4.48
N SER A 89 24.57 41.86 4.27
CA SER A 89 25.52 42.73 4.96
C SER A 89 25.63 44.09 4.27
N ILE A 90 24.71 45.01 4.59
CA ILE A 90 24.70 46.38 4.08
C ILE A 90 24.64 47.35 5.26
N SER A 91 25.61 48.26 5.35
CA SER A 91 25.79 49.18 6.48
C SER A 91 24.66 50.22 6.62
N SER A 92 24.00 50.57 5.52
CA SER A 92 22.89 51.55 5.52
C SER A 92 21.54 50.84 5.44
N ASN A 93 20.66 51.08 6.43
CA ASN A 93 19.30 50.52 6.47
C ASN A 93 18.45 50.91 5.26
N ASN A 94 18.62 52.12 4.73
CA ASN A 94 17.89 52.56 3.53
C ASN A 94 18.33 51.77 2.30
N ILE A 95 19.65 51.58 2.14
CA ILE A 95 20.20 50.79 1.02
C ILE A 95 19.79 49.33 1.18
N LEU A 96 19.86 48.78 2.39
CA LEU A 96 19.41 47.43 2.71
C LEU A 96 17.96 47.20 2.26
N ARG A 97 17.05 48.12 2.59
CA ARG A 97 15.63 48.04 2.19
C ARG A 97 15.46 48.09 0.68
N ILE A 98 16.19 48.97 -0.01
CA ILE A 98 16.13 49.09 -1.48
C ILE A 98 16.60 47.77 -2.11
N VAL A 99 17.74 47.25 -1.69
CA VAL A 99 18.30 46.00 -2.21
C VAL A 99 17.38 44.81 -1.94
N ALA A 100 16.84 44.71 -0.74
CA ALA A 100 15.87 43.68 -0.37
C ALA A 100 14.63 43.73 -1.29
N ASN A 101 14.10 44.92 -1.56
CA ASN A 101 12.97 45.09 -2.48
C ASN A 101 13.31 44.64 -3.90
N PHE A 102 14.50 44.98 -4.41
CA PHE A 102 14.94 44.51 -5.73
C PHE A 102 15.10 43.00 -5.80
N CYS A 103 15.74 42.39 -4.79
CA CYS A 103 15.88 40.94 -4.71
C CYS A 103 14.50 40.26 -4.69
N GLY A 104 13.56 40.80 -3.91
CA GLY A 104 12.20 40.28 -3.85
C GLY A 104 11.44 40.39 -5.19
N LEU A 105 11.56 41.52 -5.89
CA LEU A 105 10.93 41.71 -7.21
C LEU A 105 11.48 40.74 -8.27
N ILE A 106 12.81 40.56 -8.31
CA ILE A 106 13.43 39.56 -9.20
C ILE A 106 12.87 38.17 -8.88
N LEU A 107 12.88 37.77 -7.61
CA LEU A 107 12.39 36.45 -7.21
C LEU A 107 10.92 36.24 -7.56
N ILE A 108 10.03 37.19 -7.26
CA ILE A 108 8.60 37.13 -7.64
C ILE A 108 8.47 36.81 -9.13
N MET A 109 9.19 37.56 -9.95
CA MET A 109 9.13 37.41 -11.40
C MET A 109 9.66 36.04 -11.85
N VAL A 110 10.84 35.64 -11.36
CA VAL A 110 11.42 34.37 -11.78
C VAL A 110 10.52 33.21 -11.37
N LEU A 111 9.98 33.24 -10.15
CA LEU A 111 9.06 32.22 -9.65
C LEU A 111 7.78 32.16 -10.50
N ARG A 112 7.22 33.29 -10.94
CA ARG A 112 6.08 33.30 -11.87
C ARG A 112 6.40 32.61 -13.20
N ILE A 113 7.58 32.84 -13.76
CA ILE A 113 8.02 32.20 -15.00
C ILE A 113 8.24 30.70 -14.79
N LEU A 114 8.92 30.32 -13.71
CA LEU A 114 9.12 28.91 -13.35
C LEU A 114 7.79 28.19 -13.13
N ASN A 115 6.85 28.83 -12.43
CA ASN A 115 5.49 28.34 -12.24
C ASN A 115 4.78 28.19 -13.59
N GLY A 116 4.85 29.20 -14.45
CA GLY A 116 4.24 29.23 -15.78
C GLY A 116 4.75 28.17 -16.76
N LEU A 117 6.03 27.77 -16.65
CA LEU A 117 6.63 26.73 -17.49
C LEU A 117 5.97 25.34 -17.31
N ASN A 118 5.35 25.09 -16.15
CA ASN A 118 4.61 23.88 -15.79
C ASN A 118 5.35 22.57 -16.16
N MET A 119 6.57 22.43 -15.63
CA MET A 119 7.48 21.35 -16.01
C MET A 119 7.38 20.11 -15.11
N LYS A 120 7.47 18.92 -15.72
CA LYS A 120 7.90 17.72 -15.00
C LYS A 120 9.40 17.80 -14.74
N LEU A 121 9.80 17.64 -13.49
CA LEU A 121 11.13 17.88 -12.97
C LEU A 121 11.82 16.54 -12.72
N LEU A 122 13.10 16.49 -13.08
CA LEU A 122 13.98 15.39 -12.75
C LEU A 122 14.56 15.64 -11.35
N ASP A 123 14.29 14.73 -10.41
CA ASP A 123 14.74 14.83 -9.01
C ASP A 123 16.27 15.04 -8.91
N ILE A 124 17.05 14.26 -9.67
CA ILE A 124 18.52 14.33 -9.70
C ILE A 124 19.02 15.75 -10.01
N GLU A 125 18.38 16.44 -10.96
CA GLU A 125 18.76 17.81 -11.35
C GLU A 125 18.28 18.87 -10.36
N LEU A 126 17.26 18.59 -9.54
CA LEU A 126 16.81 19.51 -8.51
C LEU A 126 17.63 19.42 -7.21
N ARG A 127 18.19 18.25 -6.89
CA ARG A 127 18.98 18.03 -5.66
C ARG A 127 20.12 19.03 -5.51
N LYS A 128 20.76 19.47 -6.61
CA LYS A 128 21.82 20.50 -6.55
C LYS A 128 21.36 21.84 -5.97
N TYR A 129 20.06 22.15 -6.02
CA TYR A 129 19.50 23.40 -5.49
C TYR A 129 18.98 23.28 -4.05
N GLN A 130 19.07 22.11 -3.43
CA GLN A 130 18.56 21.87 -2.07
C GLN A 130 19.11 22.89 -1.07
N ASN A 131 20.43 23.11 -1.08
CA ASN A 131 21.11 23.99 -0.13
C ASN A 131 21.10 25.48 -0.53
N THR A 132 20.93 25.78 -1.82
CA THR A 132 21.02 27.14 -2.36
C THR A 132 19.67 27.80 -2.54
N LEU A 133 18.59 27.03 -2.78
CA LEU A 133 17.24 27.57 -2.99
C LEU A 133 16.22 27.02 -2.00
N PHE A 134 16.06 25.70 -1.90
CA PHE A 134 14.96 25.13 -1.10
C PHE A 134 15.11 25.44 0.40
N ILE A 135 16.27 25.17 1.01
CA ILE A 135 16.53 25.52 2.41
C ILE A 135 16.38 27.04 2.65
N PRO A 136 16.98 27.91 1.83
CA PRO A 136 16.77 29.36 1.96
C PRO A 136 15.31 29.81 1.78
N PHE A 137 14.54 29.22 0.88
CA PHE A 137 13.11 29.53 0.72
C PHE A 137 12.31 29.19 1.99
N ILE A 138 12.53 28.01 2.56
CA ILE A 138 11.88 27.62 3.82
C ILE A 138 12.31 28.58 4.95
N THR A 139 13.60 28.90 5.04
CA THR A 139 14.13 29.83 6.05
C THR A 139 13.53 31.23 5.91
N PHE A 140 13.41 31.72 4.67
CA PHE A 140 12.83 33.02 4.35
C PHE A 140 11.37 33.10 4.79
N ILE A 141 10.55 32.13 4.36
CA ILE A 141 9.13 32.05 4.74
C ILE A 141 9.01 31.98 6.26
N ASP A 142 9.81 31.13 6.89
CA ASP A 142 9.73 30.90 8.32
C ASP A 142 9.99 32.17 9.13
N LYS A 143 11.07 32.89 8.81
CA LYS A 143 11.35 34.19 9.43
C LYS A 143 10.20 35.16 9.17
N HIS A 144 9.72 35.26 7.93
CA HIS A 144 8.67 36.22 7.62
C HIS A 144 7.34 35.94 8.33
N ILE A 145 6.90 34.69 8.38
CA ILE A 145 5.68 34.30 9.07
C ILE A 145 5.82 34.56 10.57
N VAL A 146 6.93 34.13 11.20
CA VAL A 146 7.16 34.29 12.65
C VAL A 146 7.27 35.76 13.08
N TYR A 147 8.04 36.58 12.35
CA TYR A 147 8.36 37.94 12.79
C TYR A 147 7.29 38.99 12.44
N ASN A 148 6.62 38.87 11.29
CA ASN A 148 5.75 39.94 10.82
C ASN A 148 4.32 39.88 11.36
N GLN A 149 3.92 38.76 12.01
CA GLN A 149 2.60 38.51 12.62
C GLN A 149 1.39 38.92 11.75
N SER A 150 1.62 39.01 10.44
CA SER A 150 0.65 39.41 9.43
C SER A 150 1.21 38.94 8.09
N SER A 151 0.41 38.17 7.38
CA SER A 151 0.77 37.72 6.04
C SER A 151 0.18 38.62 4.94
N GLN A 152 -0.52 39.69 5.34
CA GLN A 152 -1.26 40.55 4.43
C GLN A 152 -0.34 41.09 3.32
N ASN A 153 -0.56 40.55 2.12
CA ASN A 153 -0.04 41.00 0.83
C ASN A 153 1.47 40.85 0.59
N ASN A 154 2.16 39.89 1.21
CA ASN A 154 3.52 39.56 0.76
C ASN A 154 3.49 38.66 -0.49
N ILE A 155 3.44 39.31 -1.67
CA ILE A 155 3.43 38.66 -2.98
C ILE A 155 4.58 37.65 -3.11
N LEU A 156 5.75 37.92 -2.55
CA LEU A 156 6.88 37.00 -2.64
C LEU A 156 6.63 35.69 -1.88
N ILE A 157 6.07 35.73 -0.67
CA ILE A 157 5.72 34.52 0.08
C ILE A 157 4.72 33.68 -0.72
N LYS A 158 3.73 34.35 -1.32
CA LYS A 158 2.73 33.71 -2.19
C LYS A 158 3.39 32.93 -3.33
N GLU A 159 4.30 33.57 -4.06
CA GLU A 159 4.99 32.95 -5.20
C GLU A 159 5.95 31.82 -4.77
N ILE A 160 6.64 31.96 -3.64
CA ILE A 160 7.50 30.90 -3.10
C ILE A 160 6.65 29.69 -2.68
N LEU A 161 5.56 29.89 -1.93
CA LEU A 161 4.66 28.81 -1.54
C LEU A 161 4.05 28.11 -2.76
N GLU A 162 3.66 28.87 -3.79
CA GLU A 162 3.16 28.30 -5.04
C GLU A 162 4.22 27.44 -5.75
N PHE A 163 5.45 27.93 -5.81
CA PHE A 163 6.58 27.20 -6.38
C PHE A 163 6.87 25.90 -5.62
N LEU A 164 6.91 25.96 -4.28
CA LEU A 164 7.11 24.78 -3.42
C LEU A 164 5.98 23.77 -3.59
N ASN A 165 4.73 24.23 -3.66
CA ASN A 165 3.57 23.38 -3.91
C ASN A 165 3.65 22.67 -5.27
N ARG A 166 3.90 23.42 -6.36
CA ARG A 166 4.02 22.84 -7.71
C ARG A 166 5.19 21.88 -7.84
N THR A 167 6.31 22.17 -7.17
CA THR A 167 7.51 21.34 -7.20
C THR A 167 7.35 20.06 -6.38
N SER A 168 6.67 20.13 -5.22
CA SER A 168 6.37 18.97 -4.38
C SER A 168 5.28 18.06 -4.97
N ASP A 169 4.46 18.57 -5.90
CA ASP A 169 3.44 17.75 -6.57
C ASP A 169 4.04 16.56 -7.36
N GLN A 170 5.34 16.56 -7.60
CA GLN A 170 6.05 15.39 -8.11
C GLN A 170 6.63 14.60 -6.96
N THR A 171 6.05 13.43 -6.67
CA THR A 171 6.42 12.63 -5.50
C THR A 171 7.92 12.25 -5.46
N LEU A 172 8.59 12.19 -6.62
CA LEU A 172 10.05 11.95 -6.70
C LEU A 172 10.90 13.09 -6.08
N THR A 173 10.38 14.31 -5.97
CA THR A 173 11.11 15.46 -5.40
C THR A 173 10.99 15.54 -3.88
N ILE A 174 10.10 14.77 -3.26
CA ILE A 174 9.82 14.83 -1.82
C ILE A 174 11.06 14.66 -0.93
N PRO A 175 12.06 13.81 -1.25
CA PRO A 175 13.31 13.77 -0.48
C PRO A 175 14.01 15.13 -0.34
N ILE A 176 13.93 16.01 -1.35
CA ILE A 176 14.48 17.37 -1.29
C ILE A 176 13.74 18.20 -0.21
N PHE A 177 12.42 18.09 -0.16
CA PHE A 177 11.58 18.80 0.81
C PHE A 177 11.81 18.31 2.24
N ILE A 178 11.96 16.99 2.41
CA ILE A 178 12.30 16.38 3.70
C ILE A 178 13.66 16.91 4.18
N ASN A 179 14.69 16.83 3.34
CA ASN A 179 16.03 17.31 3.69
C ASN A 179 16.09 18.83 3.92
N ALA A 180 15.20 19.59 3.30
CA ALA A 180 15.06 21.02 3.52
C ALA A 180 14.24 21.38 4.79
N ASN A 181 13.85 20.39 5.62
CA ASN A 181 12.99 20.55 6.79
C ASN A 181 11.62 21.18 6.48
N CYS A 182 11.14 21.04 5.24
CA CYS A 182 9.87 21.64 4.81
C CYS A 182 8.69 21.04 5.58
N SER A 183 8.70 19.73 5.88
CA SER A 183 7.63 19.06 6.64
C SER A 183 7.42 19.71 8.01
N GLN A 184 8.50 19.91 8.78
CA GLN A 184 8.45 20.55 10.10
C GLN A 184 8.00 22.00 10.00
N ALA A 185 8.52 22.73 9.01
CA ALA A 185 8.20 24.14 8.81
C ALA A 185 6.71 24.33 8.46
N CYS A 186 6.18 23.57 7.50
CA CYS A 186 4.77 23.63 7.10
C CYS A 186 3.81 23.28 8.25
N LEU A 187 4.14 22.26 9.06
CA LEU A 187 3.34 21.91 10.23
C LEU A 187 3.33 23.03 11.28
N ARG A 188 4.49 23.67 11.51
CA ARG A 188 4.54 24.86 12.37
C ARG A 188 3.71 26.00 11.78
N TRP A 189 3.80 26.25 10.47
CA TRP A 189 3.06 27.34 9.83
C TRP A 189 1.54 27.16 9.94
N LEU A 190 1.04 25.91 9.85
CA LEU A 190 -0.38 25.62 10.06
C LEU A 190 -0.91 26.06 11.42
N SER A 191 -0.06 26.13 12.45
CA SER A 191 -0.47 26.54 13.80
C SER A 191 -0.69 28.05 13.95
N PHE A 192 -0.31 28.86 12.96
CA PHE A 192 -0.42 30.31 13.03
C PHE A 192 -1.77 30.80 12.52
N SER A 193 -2.60 31.33 13.42
CA SER A 193 -3.98 31.76 13.15
C SER A 193 -4.15 32.99 12.25
N TYR A 194 -3.08 33.66 11.83
CA TYR A 194 -3.13 34.90 11.06
C TYR A 194 -2.79 34.74 9.57
N LEU A 195 -2.60 33.50 9.09
CA LEU A 195 -2.40 33.24 7.67
C LEU A 195 -3.73 33.38 6.89
N ASN A 196 -3.63 33.72 5.61
CA ASN A 196 -4.80 33.83 4.75
C ASN A 196 -5.18 32.48 4.10
N ALA A 197 -6.36 32.44 3.48
CA ALA A 197 -6.89 31.24 2.85
C ALA A 197 -5.96 30.59 1.82
N TYR A 198 -5.30 31.41 0.99
CA TYR A 198 -4.40 30.94 -0.05
C TYR A 198 -3.13 30.30 0.53
N GLU A 199 -2.60 30.86 1.61
CA GLU A 199 -1.41 30.33 2.29
C GLU A 199 -1.68 28.98 2.93
N TYR A 200 -2.76 28.86 3.72
CA TYR A 200 -3.16 27.58 4.30
C TYR A 200 -3.35 26.51 3.22
N ALA A 201 -3.98 26.86 2.10
CA ALA A 201 -4.18 25.92 1.00
C ALA A 201 -2.87 25.42 0.40
N ASN A 202 -1.87 26.29 0.19
CA ASN A 202 -0.58 25.84 -0.33
C ASN A 202 0.19 25.02 0.71
N ILE A 203 0.15 25.42 1.99
CA ILE A 203 0.81 24.68 3.08
C ILE A 203 0.22 23.27 3.22
N LEU A 204 -1.12 23.15 3.23
CA LEU A 204 -1.78 21.84 3.28
C LEU A 204 -1.47 21.00 2.04
N ARG A 205 -1.42 21.61 0.85
CA ARG A 205 -1.07 20.87 -0.38
C ARG A 205 0.38 20.38 -0.36
N ILE A 206 1.32 21.16 0.16
CA ILE A 206 2.70 20.71 0.36
C ILE A 206 2.75 19.53 1.35
N ILE A 207 2.06 19.61 2.47
CA ILE A 207 2.00 18.53 3.46
C ILE A 207 1.37 17.27 2.85
N TYR A 208 0.29 17.43 2.10
CA TYR A 208 -0.34 16.35 1.36
C TYR A 208 0.62 15.71 0.35
N ASN A 209 1.33 16.52 -0.44
CA ASN A 209 2.31 16.02 -1.40
C ASN A 209 3.43 15.23 -0.71
N ILE A 210 3.90 15.70 0.45
CA ILE A 210 4.87 14.98 1.30
C ILE A 210 4.26 13.66 1.81
N ALA A 211 3.00 13.67 2.25
CA ALA A 211 2.30 12.47 2.75
C ALA A 211 2.06 11.39 1.68
N ARG A 212 2.15 11.72 0.38
CA ARG A 212 2.10 10.71 -0.70
C ARG A 212 3.38 9.87 -0.81
N HIS A 213 4.46 10.26 -0.14
CA HIS A 213 5.74 9.55 -0.12
C HIS A 213 5.97 8.90 1.25
N ASP A 214 6.49 7.67 1.27
CA ASP A 214 6.63 6.86 2.49
C ASP A 214 7.64 7.49 3.47
N GLU A 215 8.78 7.99 2.98
CA GLU A 215 9.70 8.80 3.83
C GLU A 215 9.01 10.04 4.41
N GLY A 216 8.10 10.65 3.64
CA GLY A 216 7.34 11.81 4.07
C GLY A 216 6.38 11.46 5.20
N VAL A 217 5.64 10.34 5.08
CA VAL A 217 4.78 9.79 6.13
C VAL A 217 5.55 9.54 7.42
N VAL A 218 6.73 8.91 7.34
CA VAL A 218 7.59 8.65 8.50
C VAL A 218 7.97 9.95 9.21
N ILE A 219 8.38 10.98 8.48
CA ILE A 219 8.74 12.28 9.05
C ILE A 219 7.51 12.97 9.64
N LEU A 220 6.39 13.05 8.92
CA LEU A 220 5.16 13.67 9.40
C LEU A 220 4.65 13.02 10.69
N ASN A 221 4.74 11.70 10.80
CA ASN A 221 4.38 10.98 12.03
C ASN A 221 5.32 11.30 13.19
N LYS A 222 6.64 11.39 12.96
CA LYS A 222 7.61 11.87 13.97
C LYS A 222 7.29 13.29 14.45
N CYS A 223 6.79 14.15 13.55
CA CYS A 223 6.40 15.52 13.85
C CYS A 223 5.01 15.65 14.50
N GLN A 224 4.35 14.54 14.86
CA GLN A 224 2.98 14.52 15.41
C GLN A 224 1.94 15.22 14.52
N CYS A 225 2.09 15.11 13.19
CA CYS A 225 1.23 15.75 12.18
C CYS A 225 -0.27 15.60 12.48
N HIS A 226 -0.72 14.40 12.85
CA HIS A 226 -2.11 14.12 13.24
C HIS A 226 -2.67 15.11 14.28
N LYS A 227 -1.91 15.39 15.35
CA LYS A 227 -2.38 16.30 16.41
C LYS A 227 -2.49 17.74 15.92
N ILE A 228 -1.52 18.19 15.13
CA ILE A 228 -1.49 19.53 14.55
C ILE A 228 -2.65 19.72 13.57
N LEU A 229 -2.95 18.71 12.74
CA LEU A 229 -4.07 18.74 11.82
C LEU A 229 -5.42 18.81 12.56
N ILE A 230 -5.60 18.03 13.63
CA ILE A 230 -6.82 18.12 14.45
C ILE A 230 -6.97 19.53 15.04
N GLN A 231 -5.89 20.09 15.59
CA GLN A 231 -5.91 21.45 16.12
C GLN A 231 -6.27 22.47 15.04
N PHE A 232 -5.65 22.38 13.87
CA PHE A 232 -5.95 23.24 12.73
C PHE A 232 -7.44 23.16 12.34
N ASN A 233 -7.99 21.94 12.23
CA ASN A 233 -9.37 21.73 11.82
C ASN A 233 -10.40 22.19 12.87
N THR A 234 -10.07 22.13 14.16
CA THR A 234 -11.00 22.43 15.26
C THR A 234 -10.91 23.88 15.75
N GLU A 235 -9.70 24.46 15.77
CA GLU A 235 -9.47 25.79 16.36
C GLU A 235 -9.25 26.89 15.33
N ILE A 236 -8.61 26.58 14.19
CA ILE A 236 -8.16 27.59 13.23
C ILE A 236 -9.14 27.71 12.08
N LEU A 237 -9.39 26.60 11.36
CA LEU A 237 -10.21 26.57 10.16
C LEU A 237 -11.62 27.16 10.38
N PRO A 238 -12.36 26.85 11.47
CA PRO A 238 -13.70 27.39 11.69
C PRO A 238 -13.74 28.87 12.07
N ARG A 239 -12.61 29.48 12.45
CA ARG A 239 -12.54 30.89 12.88
C ARG A 239 -12.17 31.85 11.75
N GLN A 240 -11.79 31.34 10.59
CA GLN A 240 -11.38 32.15 9.44
C GLN A 240 -12.59 32.53 8.57
N ILE A 241 -12.91 33.83 8.58
CA ILE A 241 -14.06 34.39 7.85
C ILE A 241 -14.00 34.10 6.35
N ASP A 242 -12.80 34.15 5.74
CA ASP A 242 -12.61 33.86 4.32
C ASP A 242 -13.14 32.47 3.93
N PHE A 243 -12.99 31.47 4.79
CA PHE A 243 -13.47 30.12 4.54
C PHE A 243 -14.98 29.97 4.78
N ILE A 244 -15.52 30.70 5.76
CA ILE A 244 -16.96 30.69 6.05
C ILE A 244 -17.72 31.31 4.88
N ILE A 245 -17.17 32.38 4.29
CA ILE A 245 -17.78 33.08 3.16
C ILE A 245 -17.61 32.28 1.86
N ASP A 246 -16.41 31.76 1.59
CA ASP A 246 -16.15 30.95 0.41
C ASP A 246 -16.23 29.45 0.73
N LYS A 247 -17.47 28.95 0.71
CA LYS A 247 -17.79 27.54 0.94
C LYS A 247 -16.94 26.59 0.10
N LYS A 248 -16.55 26.97 -1.13
CA LYS A 248 -15.77 26.11 -2.02
C LYS A 248 -14.35 25.90 -1.48
N TRP A 249 -13.67 26.96 -1.03
CA TRP A 249 -12.34 26.82 -0.44
C TRP A 249 -12.36 25.98 0.84
N TYR A 250 -13.38 26.16 1.68
CA TYR A 250 -13.53 25.34 2.88
C TYR A 250 -13.64 23.85 2.53
N GLU A 251 -14.44 23.51 1.52
CA GLU A 251 -14.60 22.13 1.07
C GLU A 251 -13.33 21.52 0.49
N ASP A 252 -12.57 22.30 -0.30
CA ASP A 252 -11.28 21.88 -0.87
C ASP A 252 -10.25 21.59 0.23
N LEU A 253 -10.20 22.43 1.27
CA LEU A 253 -9.28 22.25 2.40
C LEU A 253 -9.67 21.07 3.27
N GLN A 254 -10.98 20.86 3.50
CA GLN A 254 -11.48 19.67 4.18
C GLN A 254 -11.09 18.40 3.42
N LEU A 255 -11.21 18.40 2.10
CA LEU A 255 -10.79 17.28 1.27
C LEU A 255 -9.30 16.97 1.47
N ILE A 256 -8.43 17.99 1.36
CA ILE A 256 -6.98 17.81 1.56
C ILE A 256 -6.67 17.31 2.97
N TYR A 257 -7.30 17.91 4.00
CA TYR A 257 -7.12 17.52 5.39
C TYR A 257 -7.38 16.02 5.61
N PHE A 258 -8.53 15.51 5.14
CA PHE A 258 -8.86 14.10 5.29
C PHE A 258 -7.95 13.20 4.45
N MET A 259 -7.55 13.63 3.24
CA MET A 259 -6.59 12.90 2.43
C MET A 259 -5.24 12.75 3.15
N ILE A 260 -4.73 13.81 3.80
CA ILE A 260 -3.50 13.74 4.60
C ILE A 260 -3.69 12.75 5.77
N LEU A 261 -4.78 12.88 6.53
CA LEU A 261 -5.06 11.99 7.66
C LEU A 261 -5.08 10.52 7.23
N ILE A 262 -5.73 10.19 6.12
CA ILE A 262 -5.81 8.82 5.62
C ILE A 262 -4.44 8.27 5.21
N LEU A 263 -3.54 9.13 4.71
CA LEU A 263 -2.19 8.73 4.32
C LEU A 263 -1.27 8.49 5.52
N ILE A 264 -1.42 9.27 6.60
CA ILE A 264 -0.50 9.22 7.75
C ILE A 264 -0.95 8.31 8.89
N VAL A 265 -2.27 8.14 9.07
CA VAL A 265 -2.86 7.33 10.15
C VAL A 265 -3.07 5.89 9.66
N ASP A 266 -2.94 4.93 10.58
CA ASP A 266 -3.25 3.54 10.28
C ASP A 266 -4.75 3.33 10.01
N SER A 267 -5.07 2.49 9.03
CA SER A 267 -6.45 2.28 8.55
C SER A 267 -7.41 1.77 9.62
N ASN A 268 -6.91 1.17 10.69
CA ASN A 268 -7.72 0.72 11.83
C ASN A 268 -8.15 1.86 12.76
N GLU A 269 -7.33 2.89 12.91
CA GLU A 269 -7.62 4.07 13.76
C GLU A 269 -8.50 5.09 13.03
N LEU A 270 -8.64 4.94 11.70
CA LEU A 270 -9.35 5.88 10.84
C LEU A 270 -10.87 5.74 10.85
N ILE A 271 -11.46 4.61 11.28
CA ILE A 271 -12.92 4.41 11.18
C ILE A 271 -13.63 5.12 12.33
N THR A 272 -14.08 6.34 12.04
CA THR A 272 -14.93 7.17 12.89
C THR A 272 -16.15 7.62 12.10
N GLU A 273 -17.21 8.11 12.76
CA GLU A 273 -18.35 8.72 12.08
C GLU A 273 -17.93 9.86 11.13
N SER A 274 -16.93 10.67 11.52
CA SER A 274 -16.40 11.74 10.68
C SER A 274 -15.76 11.23 9.39
N THR A 275 -15.03 10.12 9.45
CA THR A 275 -14.40 9.54 8.25
C THR A 275 -15.46 8.94 7.32
N ASN A 276 -16.48 8.28 7.87
CA ASN A 276 -17.61 7.77 7.09
C ASN A 276 -18.37 8.90 6.38
N TRP A 277 -18.61 10.03 7.06
CA TRP A 277 -19.20 11.22 6.45
C TRP A 277 -18.32 11.77 5.32
N PHE A 278 -17.01 11.92 5.56
CA PHE A 278 -16.07 12.38 4.54
C PHE A 278 -16.11 11.51 3.29
N ILE A 279 -16.12 10.19 3.46
CA ILE A 279 -16.15 9.26 2.33
C ILE A 279 -17.45 9.43 1.51
N ALA A 280 -18.59 9.45 2.19
CA ALA A 280 -19.91 9.51 1.56
C ALA A 280 -20.13 10.82 0.81
N TYR A 281 -19.79 11.94 1.43
CA TYR A 281 -20.18 13.26 0.96
C TYR A 281 -19.05 14.05 0.30
N ARG A 282 -17.80 13.59 0.36
CA ARG A 282 -16.64 14.29 -0.25
C ARG A 282 -15.85 13.41 -1.19
N LEU A 283 -15.31 12.29 -0.71
CA LEU A 283 -14.43 11.44 -1.53
C LEU A 283 -15.19 10.81 -2.70
N SER A 284 -16.36 10.23 -2.44
CA SER A 284 -17.13 9.53 -3.48
C SER A 284 -17.62 10.46 -4.59
N PRO A 285 -18.22 11.64 -4.29
CA PRO A 285 -18.55 12.63 -5.32
C PRO A 285 -17.31 13.14 -6.07
N ALA A 286 -16.20 13.42 -5.37
CA ALA A 286 -14.98 13.88 -6.01
C ALA A 286 -14.41 12.84 -7.00
N ILE A 287 -14.44 11.56 -6.63
CA ILE A 287 -14.09 10.47 -7.54
C ILE A 287 -15.03 10.50 -8.74
N PHE A 288 -16.35 10.49 -8.53
CA PHE A 288 -17.33 10.46 -9.61
C PHE A 288 -17.21 11.64 -10.59
N ASP A 289 -17.11 12.86 -10.06
CA ASP A 289 -16.92 14.08 -10.86
C ASP A 289 -15.61 14.02 -11.66
N GLY A 290 -14.53 13.56 -11.02
CA GLY A 290 -13.25 13.38 -11.66
C GLY A 290 -13.33 12.41 -12.83
N ILE A 291 -14.07 11.30 -12.66
CA ILE A 291 -14.29 10.28 -13.70
C ILE A 291 -15.02 10.84 -14.91
N LEU A 292 -16.10 11.59 -14.67
CA LEU A 292 -16.92 12.17 -15.75
C LEU A 292 -16.21 13.33 -16.47
N SER A 293 -15.15 13.88 -15.88
CA SER A 293 -14.38 14.94 -16.50
C SER A 293 -13.50 14.40 -17.64
N ARG A 294 -13.37 15.19 -18.72
CA ARG A 294 -12.50 14.83 -19.86
C ARG A 294 -11.03 14.68 -19.47
N THR A 295 -10.61 15.38 -18.42
CA THR A 295 -9.23 15.45 -17.93
C THR A 295 -8.94 14.52 -16.75
N TYR A 296 -9.91 13.69 -16.35
CA TYR A 296 -9.83 12.82 -15.16
C TYR A 296 -9.44 13.54 -13.87
N ARG A 297 -9.95 14.76 -13.69
CA ARG A 297 -9.65 15.62 -12.55
C ARG A 297 -10.92 16.09 -11.87
N HIS A 298 -10.93 15.98 -10.55
CA HIS A 298 -11.82 16.77 -9.72
C HIS A 298 -11.03 17.96 -9.20
N GLN A 299 -11.41 19.15 -9.69
CA GLN A 299 -10.70 20.39 -9.38
C GLN A 299 -9.20 20.29 -9.76
N LYS A 300 -8.32 20.33 -8.77
CA LYS A 300 -6.86 20.27 -8.96
C LYS A 300 -6.29 18.86 -8.78
N PHE A 301 -7.09 17.88 -8.32
CA PHE A 301 -6.65 16.51 -8.07
C PHE A 301 -6.92 15.64 -9.28
N HIS A 302 -5.92 14.85 -9.67
CA HIS A 302 -6.13 13.77 -10.62
C HIS A 302 -6.84 12.60 -9.94
N ILE A 303 -7.62 11.82 -10.69
CA ILE A 303 -8.38 10.69 -10.15
C ILE A 303 -7.48 9.67 -9.44
N SER A 304 -6.23 9.49 -9.91
CA SER A 304 -5.22 8.62 -9.29
C SER A 304 -5.02 8.92 -7.81
N GLU A 305 -5.03 10.20 -7.45
CA GLU A 305 -4.81 10.65 -6.08
C GLU A 305 -5.95 10.23 -5.17
N LEU A 306 -7.19 10.46 -5.61
CA LEU A 306 -8.40 10.06 -4.89
C LEU A 306 -8.52 8.52 -4.80
N MET A 307 -8.12 7.81 -5.85
CA MET A 307 -8.10 6.34 -5.88
C MET A 307 -7.06 5.74 -4.95
N ILE A 308 -5.91 6.40 -4.76
CA ILE A 308 -4.90 5.97 -3.78
C ILE A 308 -5.45 6.09 -2.35
N ILE A 309 -6.19 7.16 -2.06
CA ILE A 309 -6.87 7.35 -0.77
C ILE A 309 -7.93 6.27 -0.56
N LEU A 310 -8.76 5.99 -1.57
CA LEU A 310 -9.75 4.92 -1.49
C LEU A 310 -9.10 3.55 -1.30
N MET A 311 -8.02 3.26 -2.03
CA MET A 311 -7.23 2.03 -1.88
C MET A 311 -6.73 1.88 -0.44
N ARG A 312 -6.23 2.96 0.17
CA ARG A 312 -5.74 2.93 1.55
C ARG A 312 -6.85 2.57 2.53
N LEU A 313 -8.05 3.13 2.35
CA LEU A 313 -9.23 2.80 3.15
C LEU A 313 -9.67 1.34 2.95
N CYS A 314 -9.62 0.83 1.72
CA CYS A 314 -9.91 -0.58 1.38
C CYS A 314 -8.91 -1.60 1.96
N THR A 315 -7.94 -1.20 2.79
CA THR A 315 -7.17 -2.15 3.60
C THR A 315 -7.94 -2.61 4.86
N ASN A 316 -8.97 -1.87 5.26
CA ASN A 316 -9.78 -2.18 6.43
C ASN A 316 -11.11 -2.85 6.02
N ASP A 317 -11.33 -4.07 6.52
CA ASP A 317 -12.54 -4.85 6.24
C ASP A 317 -13.82 -4.15 6.68
N ASN A 318 -13.79 -3.47 7.84
CA ASN A 318 -14.96 -2.73 8.32
C ASN A 318 -15.36 -1.65 7.32
N PHE A 319 -14.40 -0.98 6.69
CA PHE A 319 -14.68 0.00 5.64
C PHE A 319 -15.31 -0.65 4.40
N ILE A 320 -14.77 -1.79 3.95
CA ILE A 320 -15.34 -2.57 2.84
C ILE A 320 -16.77 -3.03 3.16
N HIS A 321 -17.05 -3.38 4.41
CA HIS A 321 -18.40 -3.66 4.89
C HIS A 321 -19.27 -2.39 4.95
N CYS A 322 -18.76 -1.23 5.36
CA CYS A 322 -19.52 0.03 5.35
C CYS A 322 -19.95 0.46 3.93
N ILE A 323 -19.07 0.29 2.92
CA ILE A 323 -19.41 0.56 1.50
C ILE A 323 -20.62 -0.27 1.05
N SER A 324 -20.84 -1.43 1.67
CA SER A 324 -21.88 -2.38 1.29
C SER A 324 -23.30 -2.03 1.66
N HIS A 325 -23.46 -1.38 2.81
CA HIS A 325 -24.76 -1.24 3.45
C HIS A 325 -25.58 -0.08 2.86
N LYS A 326 -25.27 0.36 1.63
CA LYS A 326 -25.91 1.46 0.87
C LYS A 326 -25.95 2.83 1.57
N GLN A 327 -25.62 2.92 2.87
CA GLN A 327 -25.77 4.11 3.70
C GLN A 327 -24.66 5.17 3.49
N TYR A 328 -23.47 4.76 3.04
CA TYR A 328 -22.29 5.66 3.00
C TYR A 328 -21.60 5.76 1.65
N PHE A 329 -22.04 5.01 0.65
CA PHE A 329 -21.47 5.06 -0.69
C PHE A 329 -22.62 5.21 -1.68
N THR A 330 -23.03 6.45 -1.93
CA THR A 330 -23.94 6.79 -3.02
C THR A 330 -23.15 6.82 -4.34
N PHE A 331 -22.51 5.70 -4.68
CA PHE A 331 -22.25 5.44 -6.09
C PHE A 331 -23.60 5.10 -6.72
N PRO A 332 -23.92 5.59 -7.94
CA PRO A 332 -25.18 5.25 -8.60
C PRO A 332 -25.34 3.73 -8.58
N HIS A 333 -26.55 3.29 -8.23
CA HIS A 333 -26.95 1.98 -7.69
C HIS A 333 -26.45 0.69 -8.35
N ASP A 334 -25.62 0.75 -9.39
CA ASP A 334 -25.08 -0.40 -10.06
C ASP A 334 -23.57 -0.50 -9.84
N VAL A 335 -23.14 -1.60 -9.23
CA VAL A 335 -21.75 -2.05 -9.33
C VAL A 335 -21.32 -2.10 -10.81
N LEU A 336 -22.28 -2.32 -11.74
CA LEU A 336 -22.11 -2.22 -13.19
C LEU A 336 -21.54 -0.86 -13.65
N ASN A 337 -21.86 0.27 -13.01
CA ASN A 337 -21.34 1.58 -13.38
C ASN A 337 -19.92 1.82 -12.86
N VAL A 338 -19.60 1.27 -11.67
CA VAL A 338 -18.20 1.19 -11.20
C VAL A 338 -17.41 0.34 -12.19
N LEU A 339 -17.88 -0.87 -12.49
CA LEU A 339 -17.28 -1.79 -13.45
C LEU A 339 -17.15 -1.17 -14.86
N ASN A 340 -18.15 -0.41 -15.35
CA ASN A 340 -18.07 0.34 -16.61
C ASN A 340 -17.02 1.45 -16.54
N PHE A 341 -16.90 2.14 -15.41
CA PHE A 341 -15.82 3.09 -15.15
C PHE A 341 -14.45 2.38 -15.13
N LEU A 342 -14.33 1.21 -14.50
CA LEU A 342 -13.11 0.41 -14.47
C LEU A 342 -12.72 -0.05 -15.87
N LEU A 343 -13.69 -0.52 -16.65
CA LEU A 343 -13.53 -0.87 -18.06
C LEU A 343 -13.11 0.34 -18.90
N HIS A 344 -13.61 1.54 -18.58
CA HIS A 344 -13.22 2.79 -19.22
C HIS A 344 -11.78 3.17 -18.90
N CYS A 345 -11.33 3.09 -17.63
CA CYS A 345 -9.95 3.36 -17.22
C CYS A 345 -8.93 2.43 -17.88
N VAL A 346 -9.28 1.16 -18.09
CA VAL A 346 -8.38 0.19 -18.72
C VAL A 346 -8.44 0.28 -20.26
N ALA A 347 -9.49 0.86 -20.85
CA ALA A 347 -9.65 1.03 -22.30
C ALA A 347 -8.99 2.29 -22.88
N ILE A 348 -8.22 3.04 -22.10
CA ILE A 348 -7.69 4.34 -22.51
C ILE A 348 -6.45 4.16 -23.40
N GLU A 349 -6.65 4.22 -24.72
CA GLU A 349 -5.58 4.55 -25.67
C GLU A 349 -5.33 6.07 -25.64
N ARG A 350 -4.41 6.54 -24.80
CA ARG A 350 -3.96 7.96 -24.81
C ARG A 350 -2.46 8.05 -25.09
N PHE A 351 -2.10 8.91 -26.05
CA PHE A 351 -0.75 9.10 -26.56
C PHE A 351 0.06 10.22 -25.84
N ASP A 352 -0.35 10.68 -24.65
CA ASP A 352 0.44 11.64 -23.84
C ASP A 352 1.09 10.96 -22.63
N PHE A 353 2.41 10.76 -22.71
CA PHE A 353 3.24 10.12 -21.67
C PHE A 353 3.11 10.73 -20.27
N SER A 354 2.77 12.02 -20.16
CA SER A 354 2.68 12.70 -18.86
C SER A 354 1.39 12.37 -18.11
N VAL A 355 0.28 12.28 -18.83
CA VAL A 355 -1.02 11.82 -18.33
C VAL A 355 -0.99 10.32 -18.09
N LEU A 356 -0.29 9.59 -18.98
CA LEU A 356 -0.15 8.14 -18.91
C LEU A 356 0.45 7.65 -17.59
N SER A 357 1.35 8.41 -16.96
CA SER A 357 1.88 8.04 -15.64
C SER A 357 0.81 8.06 -14.53
N LEU A 358 -0.09 9.05 -14.54
CA LEU A 358 -1.16 9.14 -13.56
C LEU A 358 -2.26 8.13 -13.87
N ASP A 359 -2.48 7.82 -15.14
CA ASP A 359 -3.40 6.76 -15.58
C ASP A 359 -2.91 5.38 -15.09
N VAL A 360 -1.62 5.07 -15.25
CA VAL A 360 -1.01 3.83 -14.71
C VAL A 360 -1.22 3.72 -13.20
N LEU A 361 -0.98 4.81 -12.45
CA LEU A 361 -1.25 4.82 -10.99
C LEU A 361 -2.73 4.59 -10.66
N THR A 362 -3.64 5.12 -11.47
CA THR A 362 -5.09 4.90 -11.32
C THR A 362 -5.43 3.41 -11.49
N VAL A 363 -4.91 2.77 -12.54
CA VAL A 363 -5.11 1.34 -12.82
C VAL A 363 -4.49 0.47 -11.72
N MET A 364 -3.30 0.81 -11.22
CA MET A 364 -2.67 0.08 -10.12
C MET A 364 -3.44 0.20 -8.81
N ALA A 365 -3.89 1.40 -8.44
CA ALA A 365 -4.72 1.63 -7.26
C ALA A 365 -6.03 0.84 -7.37
N LEU A 366 -6.62 0.82 -8.57
CA LEU A 366 -7.82 0.06 -8.85
C LEU A 366 -7.62 -1.46 -8.65
N ALA A 367 -6.60 -2.05 -9.28
CA ALA A 367 -6.32 -3.48 -9.13
C ALA A 367 -6.13 -3.85 -7.65
N ASN A 368 -5.48 -2.98 -6.88
CA ASN A 368 -5.32 -3.15 -5.43
C ASN A 368 -6.66 -3.09 -4.67
N ILE A 369 -7.59 -2.21 -5.05
CA ILE A 369 -8.94 -2.16 -4.46
C ILE A 369 -9.73 -3.43 -4.79
N LEU A 370 -9.70 -3.88 -6.04
CA LEU A 370 -10.37 -5.11 -6.47
C LEU A 370 -9.83 -6.33 -5.73
N TRP A 371 -8.52 -6.38 -5.49
CA TRP A 371 -7.90 -7.42 -4.69
C TRP A 371 -8.39 -7.40 -3.23
N SER A 372 -8.48 -6.21 -2.61
CA SER A 372 -9.08 -6.08 -1.29
C SER A 372 -10.53 -6.60 -1.27
N MET A 373 -11.33 -6.25 -2.28
CA MET A 373 -12.72 -6.69 -2.38
C MET A 373 -12.85 -8.21 -2.58
N SER A 374 -11.93 -8.83 -3.33
CA SER A 374 -12.01 -10.28 -3.64
C SER A 374 -11.82 -11.19 -2.43
N PHE A 375 -11.32 -10.67 -1.30
CA PHE A 375 -11.30 -11.42 -0.03
C PHE A 375 -12.69 -11.65 0.58
N HIS A 376 -13.72 -10.93 0.14
CA HIS A 376 -15.06 -11.00 0.72
C HIS A 376 -16.04 -11.68 -0.25
N ASP A 377 -16.73 -12.74 0.21
CA ASP A 377 -17.59 -13.58 -0.63
C ASP A 377 -18.67 -12.79 -1.38
N ARG A 378 -19.22 -11.75 -0.77
CA ARG A 378 -20.23 -10.88 -1.37
C ARG A 378 -19.77 -10.12 -2.62
N TYR A 379 -18.48 -9.86 -2.79
CA TYR A 379 -17.95 -9.24 -4.02
C TYR A 379 -17.41 -10.26 -5.00
N LYS A 380 -17.09 -11.49 -4.55
CA LYS A 380 -16.58 -12.54 -5.44
C LYS A 380 -17.57 -12.82 -6.58
N ASN A 381 -18.86 -12.97 -6.29
CA ASN A 381 -19.87 -13.21 -7.33
C ASN A 381 -19.91 -12.06 -8.36
N THR A 382 -19.92 -10.81 -7.89
CA THR A 382 -19.94 -9.65 -8.79
C THR A 382 -18.66 -9.52 -9.63
N LEU A 383 -17.49 -9.88 -9.07
CA LEU A 383 -16.24 -9.90 -9.82
C LEU A 383 -16.21 -11.05 -10.85
N ILE A 384 -16.75 -12.22 -10.51
CA ILE A 384 -16.90 -13.36 -11.43
C ILE A 384 -17.81 -13.00 -12.60
N GLU A 385 -18.96 -12.37 -12.33
CA GLU A 385 -19.88 -11.87 -13.36
C GLU A 385 -19.23 -10.86 -14.31
N ASN A 386 -18.15 -10.21 -13.88
CA ASN A 386 -17.45 -9.15 -14.62
C ASN A 386 -15.97 -9.47 -14.85
N ILE A 387 -15.66 -10.75 -15.06
CA ILE A 387 -14.29 -11.28 -15.26
C ILE A 387 -13.54 -10.58 -16.41
N GLN A 388 -14.25 -9.99 -17.37
CA GLN A 388 -13.68 -9.21 -18.49
C GLN A 388 -12.77 -8.07 -18.03
N ILE A 389 -13.02 -7.47 -16.85
CA ILE A 389 -12.16 -6.43 -16.29
C ILE A 389 -10.79 -6.99 -15.94
N ILE A 390 -10.76 -8.17 -15.33
CA ILE A 390 -9.52 -8.83 -14.93
C ILE A 390 -8.72 -9.21 -16.18
N ASN A 391 -9.38 -9.69 -17.24
CA ASN A 391 -8.73 -9.95 -18.51
C ASN A 391 -8.10 -8.69 -19.12
N ARG A 392 -8.81 -7.55 -19.10
CA ARG A 392 -8.24 -6.28 -19.55
C ARG A 392 -7.08 -5.79 -18.69
N LEU A 393 -7.11 -6.02 -17.38
CA LEU A 393 -5.97 -5.71 -16.50
C LEU A 393 -4.75 -6.57 -16.86
N ILE A 394 -4.95 -7.84 -17.22
CA ILE A 394 -3.89 -8.73 -17.71
C ILE A 394 -3.31 -8.18 -19.02
N GLU A 395 -4.16 -7.83 -19.99
CA GLU A 395 -3.73 -7.23 -21.26
C GLU A 395 -2.90 -5.97 -21.02
N PHE A 396 -3.36 -5.08 -20.12
CA PHE A 396 -2.65 -3.85 -19.77
C PHE A 396 -1.31 -4.11 -19.07
N GLU A 397 -1.24 -5.11 -18.17
CA GLU A 397 0.01 -5.50 -17.48
C GLU A 397 1.08 -5.97 -18.46
N THR A 398 0.67 -6.72 -19.49
CA THR A 398 1.58 -7.23 -20.53
C THR A 398 1.98 -6.20 -21.59
N SER A 399 1.49 -4.96 -21.49
CA SER A 399 1.78 -3.92 -22.48
C SER A 399 3.16 -3.27 -22.29
N ASP A 400 3.82 -2.90 -23.40
CA ASP A 400 5.07 -2.12 -23.41
C ASP A 400 4.98 -0.79 -22.65
N ILE A 401 3.76 -0.28 -22.43
CA ILE A 401 3.51 0.98 -21.72
C ILE A 401 3.98 0.88 -20.28
N ILE A 402 3.69 -0.24 -19.61
CA ILE A 402 4.05 -0.47 -18.21
C ILE A 402 5.56 -0.44 -18.05
N GLU A 403 6.31 -1.19 -18.86
CA GLU A 403 7.77 -1.26 -18.78
C GLU A 403 8.44 0.11 -18.97
N LYS A 404 7.91 0.95 -19.86
CA LYS A 404 8.45 2.29 -20.14
C LYS A 404 8.18 3.30 -19.02
N ILE A 405 7.09 3.12 -18.28
CA ILE A 405 6.57 4.14 -17.36
C ILE A 405 6.92 3.83 -15.90
N LEU A 406 6.85 2.57 -15.48
CA LEU A 406 7.07 2.16 -14.09
C LEU A 406 8.35 2.74 -13.47
N PRO A 407 9.51 2.78 -14.17
CA PRO A 407 10.76 3.32 -13.61
C PRO A 407 10.70 4.82 -13.23
N ASN A 408 9.74 5.57 -13.78
CA ASN A 408 9.62 7.02 -13.62
C ASN A 408 8.48 7.44 -12.68
N ILE A 409 7.88 6.49 -11.96
CA ILE A 409 6.77 6.74 -11.05
C ILE A 409 7.15 6.28 -9.64
N TYR A 410 6.78 7.10 -8.67
CA TYR A 410 6.76 6.67 -7.28
C TYR A 410 5.53 5.81 -7.00
N ILE A 411 5.73 4.55 -6.63
CA ILE A 411 4.67 3.64 -6.19
C ILE A 411 4.67 3.61 -4.66
N PRO A 412 3.59 4.04 -3.99
CA PRO A 412 3.50 3.99 -2.52
C PRO A 412 3.70 2.56 -2.01
N ARG A 413 4.41 2.37 -0.89
CA ARG A 413 4.75 1.05 -0.32
C ARG A 413 3.56 0.15 -0.04
N HIS A 414 2.39 0.73 0.24
CA HIS A 414 1.15 0.00 0.50
C HIS A 414 0.41 -0.45 -0.79
N MET A 415 0.84 0.02 -1.95
CA MET A 415 0.33 -0.38 -3.25
C MET A 415 1.15 -1.56 -3.77
N SER A 416 0.51 -2.72 -3.94
CA SER A 416 1.15 -3.87 -4.59
C SER A 416 1.28 -3.64 -6.09
N SER A 417 2.24 -4.32 -6.73
CA SER A 417 2.38 -4.26 -8.18
C SER A 417 1.11 -4.71 -8.90
N LEU A 418 0.94 -4.27 -10.14
CA LEU A 418 -0.23 -4.59 -10.95
C LEU A 418 -0.39 -6.10 -11.11
N LYS A 419 0.68 -6.78 -11.56
CA LYS A 419 0.73 -8.24 -11.68
C LYS A 419 0.33 -8.97 -10.40
N ARG A 420 0.93 -8.59 -9.28
CA ARG A 420 0.66 -9.20 -7.97
C ARG A 420 -0.80 -9.03 -7.56
N SER A 421 -1.37 -7.87 -7.84
CA SER A 421 -2.78 -7.60 -7.56
C SER A 421 -3.71 -8.43 -8.44
N ILE A 422 -3.39 -8.59 -9.72
CA ILE A 422 -4.14 -9.43 -10.68
C ILE A 422 -4.10 -10.90 -10.25
N ASP A 423 -2.92 -11.44 -9.96
CA ASP A 423 -2.73 -12.82 -9.50
C ASP A 423 -3.52 -13.08 -8.20
N GLY A 424 -3.47 -12.11 -7.27
CA GLY A 424 -4.21 -12.14 -6.02
C GLY A 424 -5.73 -12.14 -6.20
N ILE A 425 -6.26 -11.33 -7.14
CA ILE A 425 -7.67 -11.37 -7.51
C ILE A 425 -8.03 -12.73 -8.08
N TRP A 426 -7.28 -13.20 -9.08
CA TRP A 426 -7.56 -14.46 -9.77
C TRP A 426 -7.62 -15.64 -8.81
N GLN A 427 -6.67 -15.73 -7.89
CA GLN A 427 -6.67 -16.79 -6.87
C GLN A 427 -7.85 -16.71 -5.92
N ASN A 428 -8.25 -15.51 -5.50
CA ASN A 428 -9.39 -15.36 -4.58
C ASN A 428 -10.73 -15.72 -5.25
N LEU A 429 -10.84 -15.55 -6.57
CA LEU A 429 -12.03 -15.92 -7.35
C LEU A 429 -12.02 -17.39 -7.79
N HIS A 430 -10.83 -17.93 -8.07
CA HIS A 430 -10.60 -19.31 -8.47
C HIS A 430 -9.57 -19.95 -7.54
N PRO A 431 -9.93 -20.21 -6.26
CA PRO A 431 -9.02 -20.89 -5.34
C PRO A 431 -8.69 -22.24 -5.97
N SER A 432 -7.43 -22.39 -6.39
CA SER A 432 -6.95 -23.64 -6.94
C SER A 432 -7.20 -24.72 -5.88
N LEU A 433 -7.88 -25.80 -6.25
CA LEU A 433 -7.74 -27.05 -5.52
C LEU A 433 -6.24 -27.37 -5.51
N PRO A 434 -5.66 -27.83 -4.39
CA PRO A 434 -4.26 -28.23 -4.35
C PRO A 434 -4.00 -29.11 -5.55
N ALA A 435 -2.94 -28.81 -6.31
CA ALA A 435 -2.66 -29.53 -7.54
C ALA A 435 -2.74 -31.03 -7.22
N ASN A 436 -3.59 -31.78 -7.94
CA ASN A 436 -3.54 -33.23 -7.96
C ASN A 436 -2.18 -33.62 -8.55
N GLN A 437 -1.12 -33.49 -7.75
CA GLN A 437 0.06 -34.26 -7.93
C GLN A 437 -0.34 -35.67 -7.51
N GLU A 438 -0.23 -36.59 -8.46
CA GLU A 438 -0.01 -37.99 -8.13
C GLU A 438 1.06 -38.03 -7.04
N ILE A 439 0.61 -38.14 -5.79
CA ILE A 439 1.48 -38.41 -4.67
C ILE A 439 1.94 -39.85 -4.89
N ASN A 440 2.98 -40.01 -5.70
CA ASN A 440 3.93 -41.10 -5.54
C ASN A 440 4.67 -40.85 -4.23
N SER A 441 3.96 -40.95 -3.09
CA SER A 441 4.59 -41.06 -1.78
C SER A 441 5.08 -42.49 -1.64
N LEU A 442 6.22 -42.77 -2.25
CA LEU A 442 7.22 -43.55 -1.54
C LEU A 442 7.60 -42.70 -0.33
N THR A 443 7.08 -43.05 0.84
CA THR A 443 7.47 -42.50 2.13
C THR A 443 8.97 -42.77 2.36
N LYS A 444 9.83 -41.93 1.79
CA LYS A 444 11.15 -41.67 2.36
C LYS A 444 10.91 -40.94 3.67
N ILE A 445 11.41 -41.50 4.75
CA ILE A 445 11.51 -40.84 6.06
C ILE A 445 12.27 -39.53 5.82
N LYS A 446 11.57 -38.40 5.77
CA LYS A 446 12.18 -37.08 5.62
C LYS A 446 12.65 -36.66 7.01
N SER A 447 13.95 -36.78 7.28
CA SER A 447 14.57 -36.39 8.56
C SER A 447 14.69 -34.87 8.74
N ILE A 448 14.29 -34.08 7.74
CA ILE A 448 14.46 -32.64 7.67
C ILE A 448 13.07 -32.00 7.56
N CYS A 449 12.74 -31.15 8.53
CA CYS A 449 11.52 -30.34 8.54
C CYS A 449 11.67 -29.18 7.55
N SER A 450 10.79 -29.12 6.56
CA SER A 450 10.69 -27.97 5.66
C SER A 450 9.81 -26.88 6.26
N LEU A 451 10.35 -25.68 6.41
CA LEU A 451 9.70 -24.53 7.04
C LEU A 451 9.66 -23.37 6.07
N MET A 452 8.54 -22.65 6.01
CA MET A 452 8.46 -21.36 5.30
C MET A 452 8.34 -20.22 6.30
N ILE A 453 9.05 -19.12 6.09
CA ILE A 453 8.84 -17.87 6.83
C ILE A 453 8.10 -16.87 5.94
N SER A 454 6.85 -16.57 6.31
CA SER A 454 6.03 -15.52 5.72
C SER A 454 6.14 -14.25 6.56
N TYR A 455 6.38 -13.11 5.91
CA TYR A 455 6.63 -11.84 6.57
C TYR A 455 6.26 -10.67 5.66
N SER A 456 6.03 -9.50 6.26
CA SER A 456 5.96 -8.26 5.47
C SER A 456 7.36 -7.86 5.06
N HIS A 457 7.60 -7.50 3.79
CA HIS A 457 8.93 -7.07 3.33
C HIS A 457 9.47 -5.84 4.10
N ILE A 458 8.63 -5.16 4.87
CA ILE A 458 9.04 -4.11 5.81
C ILE A 458 9.87 -4.65 6.96
N ASP A 459 9.56 -5.86 7.40
CA ASP A 459 10.18 -6.53 8.54
C ASP A 459 11.32 -7.46 8.08
N ILE A 460 11.93 -7.17 6.92
CA ILE A 460 12.99 -8.01 6.31
C ILE A 460 14.22 -8.16 7.20
N ASP A 461 14.58 -7.13 7.95
CA ASP A 461 15.76 -7.18 8.83
C ASP A 461 15.55 -8.18 9.96
N PHE A 462 14.37 -8.16 10.60
CA PHE A 462 14.00 -9.17 11.60
C PHE A 462 13.94 -10.57 10.97
N CYS A 463 13.32 -10.69 9.79
CA CYS A 463 13.23 -11.98 9.08
C CYS A 463 14.61 -12.56 8.77
N ARG A 464 15.57 -11.74 8.33
CA ARG A 464 16.96 -12.14 8.10
C ARG A 464 17.66 -12.58 9.38
N GLN A 465 17.48 -11.84 10.47
CA GLN A 465 18.03 -12.24 11.77
C GLN A 465 17.49 -13.60 12.21
N LEU A 466 16.18 -13.80 12.12
CA LEU A 466 15.53 -15.06 12.45
C LEU A 466 16.02 -16.21 11.56
N TYR A 467 16.07 -15.99 10.25
CA TYR A 467 16.59 -16.96 9.28
C TYR A 467 18.03 -17.37 9.60
N ASN A 468 18.91 -16.40 9.89
CA ASN A 468 20.31 -16.65 10.20
C ASN A 468 20.48 -17.54 11.45
N VAL A 469 19.62 -17.39 12.46
CA VAL A 469 19.66 -18.24 13.66
C VAL A 469 19.09 -19.62 13.36
N LEU A 470 17.90 -19.70 12.75
CA LEU A 470 17.21 -20.97 12.52
C LEU A 470 17.91 -21.86 11.47
N SER A 471 18.61 -21.27 10.50
CA SER A 471 19.33 -22.01 9.44
C SER A 471 20.58 -22.75 9.95
N ILE A 472 21.07 -22.44 11.15
CA ILE A 472 22.17 -23.16 11.79
C ILE A 472 21.75 -24.60 12.15
N PHE A 473 20.45 -24.85 12.33
CA PHE A 473 19.93 -26.14 12.76
C PHE A 473 19.74 -27.08 11.55
N PRO A 474 20.52 -28.17 11.44
CA PRO A 474 20.51 -29.05 10.27
C PRO A 474 19.19 -29.83 10.09
N GLU A 475 18.36 -29.84 11.12
CA GLU A 475 17.03 -30.45 11.15
C GLU A 475 15.98 -29.63 10.38
N LEU A 476 16.31 -28.38 10.02
CA LEU A 476 15.41 -27.43 9.36
C LEU A 476 15.89 -27.12 7.93
N SER A 477 14.95 -27.20 6.98
CA SER A 477 15.09 -26.66 5.63
C SER A 477 14.19 -25.44 5.51
N ILE A 478 14.76 -24.25 5.50
CA ILE A 478 14.00 -23.00 5.59
C ILE A 478 13.90 -22.32 4.22
N SER A 479 12.68 -22.08 3.77
CA SER A 479 12.34 -21.31 2.57
C SER A 479 11.84 -19.92 2.96
N VAL A 480 12.46 -18.88 2.41
CA VAL A 480 12.07 -17.48 2.62
C VAL A 480 12.17 -16.74 1.30
N ASP A 481 11.16 -15.94 0.96
CA ASP A 481 11.25 -15.04 -0.18
C ASP A 481 11.94 -13.73 0.22
N PHE A 482 13.24 -13.63 -0.06
CA PHE A 482 14.00 -12.38 0.06
C PHE A 482 13.98 -11.53 -1.23
N ASN A 483 13.47 -12.05 -2.35
CA ASN A 483 13.57 -11.43 -3.66
C ASN A 483 12.29 -10.66 -4.02
N ASN A 484 12.26 -9.39 -3.58
CA ASN A 484 11.14 -8.47 -3.75
C ASN A 484 10.69 -8.20 -5.22
N SER A 485 11.53 -8.54 -6.22
CA SER A 485 11.32 -8.16 -7.63
C SER A 485 10.45 -9.14 -8.44
N LYS A 486 10.20 -10.36 -7.95
CA LYS A 486 9.44 -11.40 -8.68
C LYS A 486 8.54 -12.19 -7.74
N TYR A 487 7.64 -11.50 -7.04
CA TYR A 487 6.57 -12.20 -6.33
C TYR A 487 5.70 -12.92 -7.36
N LEU A 488 5.85 -14.24 -7.44
CA LEU A 488 5.04 -15.13 -8.26
C LEU A 488 4.21 -15.97 -7.30
N TRP A 489 2.92 -15.66 -7.19
CA TRP A 489 2.02 -16.37 -6.27
C TRP A 489 2.10 -17.89 -6.45
N LYS A 490 2.22 -18.36 -7.70
CA LYS A 490 2.37 -19.79 -8.02
C LYS A 490 3.57 -20.44 -7.34
N GLU A 491 4.72 -19.76 -7.28
CA GLU A 491 5.94 -20.28 -6.65
C GLU A 491 5.79 -20.28 -5.12
N ILE A 492 5.17 -19.23 -4.59
CA ILE A 492 4.91 -19.10 -3.15
C ILE A 492 3.89 -20.13 -2.69
N SER A 493 2.79 -20.31 -3.41
CA SER A 493 1.77 -21.31 -3.10
C SER A 493 2.37 -22.72 -3.17
N GLN A 494 3.22 -23.02 -4.17
CA GLN A 494 3.95 -24.30 -4.25
C GLN A 494 4.90 -24.49 -3.06
N THR A 495 5.59 -23.43 -2.64
CA THR A 495 6.47 -23.48 -1.46
C THR A 495 5.65 -23.74 -0.19
N ILE A 496 4.52 -23.03 -0.02
CA ILE A 496 3.57 -23.27 1.08
C ILE A 496 3.08 -24.72 1.04
N GLU A 497 2.68 -25.25 -0.13
CA GLU A 497 2.20 -26.63 -0.31
C GLU A 497 3.28 -27.69 0.01
N GLN A 498 4.55 -27.41 -0.23
CA GLN A 498 5.66 -28.34 0.01
C GLN A 498 6.26 -28.30 1.42
N THR A 499 5.98 -27.24 2.19
CA THR A 499 6.49 -27.07 3.55
C THR A 499 5.65 -27.77 4.61
N ASP A 500 6.28 -28.21 5.68
CA ASP A 500 5.65 -28.91 6.80
C ASP A 500 5.01 -27.93 7.80
N LEU A 501 5.59 -26.73 7.94
CA LEU A 501 5.19 -25.69 8.87
C LEU A 501 5.43 -24.29 8.28
N VAL A 502 4.52 -23.36 8.54
CA VAL A 502 4.69 -21.94 8.18
C VAL A 502 4.87 -21.08 9.43
N LEU A 503 5.87 -20.21 9.45
CA LEU A 503 6.02 -19.16 10.44
C LEU A 503 5.48 -17.85 9.86
N PHE A 504 4.58 -17.19 10.56
CA PHE A 504 4.12 -15.86 10.20
C PHE A 504 4.71 -14.82 11.14
N ILE A 505 5.54 -13.92 10.60
CA ILE A 505 6.06 -12.77 11.34
C ILE A 505 4.94 -11.74 11.46
N ILE A 506 4.34 -11.65 12.64
CA ILE A 506 3.18 -10.80 12.92
C ILE A 506 3.63 -9.42 13.42
N SER A 507 3.20 -8.41 12.67
CA SER A 507 3.41 -6.98 12.94
C SER A 507 2.26 -6.16 12.36
N ASN A 508 2.24 -4.85 12.63
CA ASN A 508 1.33 -3.94 11.94
C ASN A 508 1.55 -3.93 10.42
N ASN A 509 2.80 -4.13 9.97
CA ASN A 509 3.15 -4.20 8.55
C ASN A 509 2.63 -5.49 7.90
N PHE A 510 2.59 -6.59 8.65
CA PHE A 510 1.98 -7.85 8.21
C PHE A 510 0.47 -7.67 8.05
N PHE A 511 -0.20 -7.07 9.03
CA PHE A 511 -1.63 -6.79 8.98
C PHE A 511 -2.03 -5.92 7.77
N ASN A 512 -1.20 -4.95 7.41
CA ASN A 512 -1.44 -4.06 6.27
C ASN A 512 -1.05 -4.67 4.90
N SER A 513 -0.45 -5.86 4.87
CA SER A 513 0.01 -6.49 3.64
C SER A 513 -1.04 -7.45 3.08
N LYS A 514 -1.58 -7.11 1.89
CA LYS A 514 -2.54 -7.98 1.17
C LYS A 514 -1.97 -9.35 0.85
N SER A 515 -0.67 -9.44 0.63
CA SER A 515 0.00 -10.72 0.31
C SER A 515 0.16 -11.59 1.53
N CYS A 516 0.59 -11.00 2.65
CA CYS A 516 0.63 -11.70 3.93
C CYS A 516 -0.76 -12.21 4.31
N ARG A 517 -1.81 -11.41 4.07
CA ARG A 517 -3.20 -11.85 4.20
C ARG A 517 -3.54 -13.02 3.29
N GLN A 518 -3.17 -12.96 2.01
CA GLN A 518 -3.42 -14.04 1.05
C GLN A 518 -2.70 -15.34 1.45
N GLU A 519 -1.43 -15.27 1.82
CA GLU A 519 -0.63 -16.40 2.31
C GLU A 519 -1.25 -17.01 3.57
N LEU A 520 -1.64 -16.19 4.54
CA LEU A 520 -2.29 -16.66 5.76
C LEU A 520 -3.62 -17.35 5.45
N ILE A 521 -4.50 -16.71 4.67
CA ILE A 521 -5.80 -17.29 4.28
C ILE A 521 -5.61 -18.61 3.52
N TYR A 522 -4.61 -18.70 2.65
CA TYR A 522 -4.33 -19.92 1.92
C TYR A 522 -3.85 -21.04 2.85
N VAL A 523 -2.99 -20.73 3.83
CA VAL A 523 -2.56 -21.67 4.87
C VAL A 523 -3.71 -22.11 5.78
N THR A 524 -4.52 -21.16 6.26
CA THR A 524 -5.57 -21.41 7.27
C THR A 524 -6.83 -22.02 6.65
N ASN A 525 -7.37 -21.38 5.60
CA ASN A 525 -8.68 -21.71 5.06
C ASN A 525 -8.61 -22.75 3.94
N THR A 526 -7.57 -22.71 3.10
CA THR A 526 -7.43 -23.64 1.96
C THR A 526 -6.70 -24.92 2.34
N LEU A 527 -5.47 -24.82 2.85
CA LEU A 527 -4.63 -25.99 3.13
C LEU A 527 -4.79 -26.55 4.54
N LYS A 528 -5.31 -25.74 5.48
CA LYS A 528 -5.41 -26.07 6.91
C LYS A 528 -4.07 -26.57 7.48
N LYS A 529 -2.98 -25.93 7.09
CA LYS A 529 -1.62 -26.29 7.49
C LYS A 529 -1.28 -25.75 8.86
N PRO A 530 -0.42 -26.45 9.62
CA PRO A 530 0.07 -25.91 10.89
C PRO A 530 0.90 -24.65 10.63
N PHE A 531 0.79 -23.70 11.54
CA PHE A 531 1.60 -22.50 11.53
C PHE A 531 1.88 -21.99 12.95
N ILE A 532 2.88 -21.12 13.07
CA ILE A 532 3.22 -20.43 14.32
C ILE A 532 3.28 -18.93 14.05
N SER A 533 2.62 -18.14 14.90
CA SER A 533 2.68 -16.68 14.87
C SER A 533 3.89 -16.17 15.67
N VAL A 534 4.73 -15.38 15.02
CA VAL A 534 5.95 -14.79 15.59
C VAL A 534 5.76 -13.28 15.74
N PHE A 535 5.48 -12.82 16.94
CA PHE A 535 5.25 -11.39 17.23
C PHE A 535 6.57 -10.68 17.45
N ILE A 536 6.82 -9.60 16.70
CA ILE A 536 8.10 -8.86 16.75
C ILE A 536 8.05 -7.57 17.56
N ASN A 537 6.83 -7.16 17.96
CA ASN A 537 6.60 -5.99 18.78
C ASN A 537 5.74 -6.40 19.98
N GLY A 538 6.29 -6.36 21.20
CA GLY A 538 5.59 -6.77 22.43
C GLY A 538 4.28 -6.01 22.69
N ASN A 539 4.14 -4.79 22.15
CA ASN A 539 2.96 -3.95 22.32
C ASN A 539 1.92 -4.06 21.18
N TYR A 540 2.18 -4.87 20.14
CA TYR A 540 1.25 -4.97 19.02
C TYR A 540 0.01 -5.78 19.41
N GLN A 541 -1.14 -5.12 19.41
CA GLN A 541 -2.43 -5.78 19.62
C GLN A 541 -3.04 -6.22 18.29
N VAL A 542 -3.30 -7.52 18.17
CA VAL A 542 -3.94 -8.08 16.99
C VAL A 542 -5.39 -7.62 16.93
N THR A 543 -5.79 -7.03 15.82
CA THR A 543 -7.14 -6.51 15.58
C THR A 543 -7.68 -6.98 14.22
N GLY A 544 -8.96 -6.68 13.96
CA GLY A 544 -9.59 -6.88 12.65
C GLY A 544 -9.53 -8.31 12.12
N TRP A 545 -9.30 -8.44 10.81
CA TRP A 545 -9.30 -9.70 10.07
C TRP A 545 -8.23 -10.70 10.55
N LEU A 546 -7.11 -10.21 11.09
CA LEU A 546 -6.02 -11.07 11.54
C LEU A 546 -6.39 -11.81 12.83
N LYS A 547 -7.11 -11.14 13.74
CA LYS A 547 -7.51 -11.70 15.04
C LYS A 547 -8.32 -12.99 14.90
N SER A 548 -9.23 -13.05 13.91
CA SER A 548 -10.04 -14.24 13.66
C SER A 548 -9.27 -15.38 13.00
N GLN A 549 -8.15 -15.09 12.34
CA GLN A 549 -7.35 -16.11 11.63
C GLN A 549 -6.30 -16.77 12.52
N ILE A 550 -5.78 -16.06 13.54
CA ILE A 550 -4.68 -16.55 14.38
C ILE A 550 -5.09 -16.90 15.81
N SER A 551 -6.38 -16.82 16.16
CA SER A 551 -6.89 -17.04 17.52
C SER A 551 -6.59 -18.42 18.10
N GLU A 552 -6.43 -19.44 17.25
CA GLU A 552 -6.14 -20.82 17.65
C GLU A 552 -4.68 -21.23 17.40
N SER A 553 -3.84 -20.29 16.96
CA SER A 553 -2.46 -20.56 16.60
C SER A 553 -1.54 -20.57 17.81
N LYS A 554 -0.49 -21.38 17.76
CA LYS A 554 0.64 -21.23 18.67
C LYS A 554 1.38 -19.94 18.32
N TYR A 555 1.85 -19.24 19.34
CA TYR A 555 2.57 -17.99 19.14
C TYR A 555 3.78 -17.84 20.06
N ILE A 556 4.66 -16.92 19.68
CA ILE A 556 5.79 -16.48 20.47
C ILE A 556 5.98 -14.97 20.32
N HIS A 557 6.43 -14.31 21.39
CA HIS A 557 6.75 -12.89 21.39
C HIS A 557 8.26 -12.68 21.48
N PHE A 558 8.81 -11.90 20.55
CA PHE A 558 10.19 -11.44 20.58
C PHE A 558 10.26 -10.08 21.25
N GLU A 559 11.08 -10.00 22.30
CA GLU A 559 11.49 -8.75 22.95
C GLU A 559 12.96 -8.45 22.64
N GLU A 560 13.35 -7.17 22.60
CA GLU A 560 14.69 -6.75 22.14
C GLU A 560 15.86 -7.31 22.96
N LYS A 561 15.63 -7.71 24.23
CA LYS A 561 16.71 -8.10 25.16
C LYS A 561 17.07 -9.58 25.12
N ASP A 562 16.18 -10.45 24.66
CA ASP A 562 16.29 -11.91 24.83
C ASP A 562 16.17 -12.69 23.50
N PHE A 563 16.49 -12.05 22.37
CA PHE A 563 16.27 -12.58 21.00
C PHE A 563 16.73 -14.04 20.80
N LEU A 564 17.92 -14.41 21.29
CA LEU A 564 18.46 -15.77 21.13
C LEU A 564 17.73 -16.80 21.99
N ASP A 565 17.32 -16.43 23.21
CA ASP A 565 16.57 -17.30 24.09
C ASP A 565 15.15 -17.54 23.54
N THR A 566 14.52 -16.48 23.03
CA THR A 566 13.25 -16.59 22.29
C THR A 566 13.38 -17.45 21.03
N CYS A 567 14.52 -17.42 20.32
CA CYS A 567 14.78 -18.33 19.21
C CYS A 567 14.82 -19.80 19.66
N ASN A 568 15.40 -20.10 20.81
CA ASN A 568 15.43 -21.45 21.38
C ASN A 568 14.02 -21.93 21.77
N GLU A 569 13.21 -21.04 22.35
CA GLU A 569 11.80 -21.32 22.63
C GLU A 569 11.01 -21.55 21.34
N LEU A 570 11.22 -20.75 20.29
CA LEU A 570 10.59 -20.96 18.99
C LEU A 570 10.95 -22.33 18.41
N LEU A 571 12.22 -22.75 18.51
CA LEU A 571 12.65 -24.08 18.09
C LEU A 571 11.93 -25.19 18.86
N SER A 572 11.71 -25.00 20.16
CA SER A 572 10.92 -25.94 20.96
C SER A 572 9.47 -26.01 20.47
N LEU A 573 8.87 -24.87 20.11
CA LEU A 573 7.51 -24.81 19.56
C LEU A 573 7.43 -25.47 18.19
N ILE A 574 8.42 -25.26 17.32
CA ILE A 574 8.53 -25.93 16.02
C ILE A 574 8.58 -27.45 16.24
N LYS A 575 9.47 -27.94 17.12
CA LYS A 575 9.60 -29.37 17.45
C LYS A 575 8.30 -29.95 18.03
N GLN A 576 7.62 -29.20 18.90
CA GLN A 576 6.34 -29.62 19.47
C GLN A 576 5.23 -29.67 18.40
N SER A 577 5.16 -28.70 17.50
CA SER A 577 4.18 -28.68 16.41
C SER A 577 4.39 -29.82 15.41
N LEU A 578 5.65 -30.21 15.16
CA LEU A 578 6.00 -31.40 14.39
C LEU A 578 5.63 -32.70 15.12
N SER A 579 5.84 -32.73 16.44
CA SER A 579 5.40 -33.85 17.30
C SER A 579 3.87 -33.99 17.32
N ILE A 580 3.14 -32.86 17.24
CA ILE A 580 1.68 -32.84 17.16
C ILE A 580 1.17 -33.33 15.79
N ASN A 581 1.88 -33.05 14.70
CA ASN A 581 1.58 -33.65 13.40
C ASN A 581 1.83 -35.17 13.37
N MET A 582 2.82 -35.65 14.14
CA MET A 582 2.96 -37.09 14.39
C MET A 582 1.91 -37.65 15.35
N SER A 583 1.26 -36.82 16.19
CA SER A 583 0.21 -37.24 17.13
C SER A 583 -1.22 -37.04 16.63
N LEU A 584 -1.47 -36.29 15.55
CA LEU A 584 -2.74 -36.29 14.82
C LEU A 584 -2.94 -37.57 13.99
N VAL A 585 -1.91 -38.43 13.93
CA VAL A 585 -1.99 -39.85 13.51
C VAL A 585 -2.01 -40.80 14.73
N LYS A 586 -1.98 -40.30 15.97
CA LYS A 586 -2.15 -41.11 17.18
C LYS A 586 -3.61 -41.10 17.67
N ASN A 587 -4.45 -41.80 16.94
CA ASN A 587 -5.35 -42.76 17.57
C ASN A 587 -4.94 -44.14 17.07
N THR A 588 -3.89 -44.68 17.68
CA THR A 588 -3.60 -46.11 17.65
C THR A 588 -3.07 -46.50 19.03
N SER A 589 -3.98 -46.62 20.00
CA SER A 589 -3.90 -47.82 20.85
C SER A 589 -3.79 -49.01 19.89
N ASP A 590 -2.89 -49.95 20.16
CA ASP A 590 -2.74 -51.18 19.38
C ASP A 590 -4.14 -51.73 19.09
N VAL A 591 -4.48 -51.92 17.81
CA VAL A 591 -5.84 -52.34 17.39
C VAL A 591 -6.22 -53.64 18.11
N LYS A 592 -5.25 -54.47 18.51
CA LYS A 592 -5.50 -55.67 19.31
C LYS A 592 -6.15 -55.40 20.68
N GLN A 593 -6.04 -54.18 21.19
CA GLN A 593 -6.58 -53.73 22.47
C GLN A 593 -7.94 -53.03 22.33
N TRP A 594 -8.43 -52.81 21.11
CA TRP A 594 -9.70 -52.12 20.91
C TRP A 594 -10.88 -52.92 21.44
N ASN A 595 -11.74 -52.28 22.21
CA ASN A 595 -13.06 -52.79 22.58
C ASN A 595 -14.11 -52.47 21.50
N GLU A 596 -15.32 -53.00 21.66
CA GLU A 596 -16.43 -52.79 20.72
C GLU A 596 -16.73 -51.30 20.44
N LYS A 597 -16.62 -50.43 21.44
CA LYS A 597 -16.87 -48.98 21.26
C LYS A 597 -15.82 -48.34 20.36
N GLU A 598 -14.56 -48.72 20.52
CA GLU A 598 -13.44 -48.23 19.70
C GLU A 598 -13.52 -48.75 18.26
N VAL A 599 -13.95 -50.01 18.08
CA VAL A 599 -14.24 -50.56 16.75
C VAL A 599 -15.40 -49.80 16.09
N LYS A 600 -16.48 -49.52 16.81
CA LYS A 600 -17.60 -48.72 16.30
C LYS A 600 -17.16 -47.30 15.93
N GLN A 601 -16.31 -46.68 16.75
CA GLN A 601 -15.75 -45.37 16.47
C GLN A 601 -14.84 -45.39 15.23
N TRP A 602 -14.10 -46.48 14.99
CA TRP A 602 -13.34 -46.67 13.76
C TRP A 602 -14.23 -46.73 12.52
N PHE A 603 -15.39 -47.41 12.56
CA PHE A 603 -16.36 -47.40 11.46
C PHE A 603 -16.82 -45.97 11.14
N ASN A 604 -17.15 -45.18 12.18
CA ASN A 604 -17.58 -43.78 12.02
C ASN A 604 -16.47 -42.89 11.44
N ASN A 605 -15.24 -43.00 11.95
CA ASN A 605 -14.11 -42.18 11.51
C ASN A 605 -13.72 -42.45 10.04
N ASN A 606 -14.04 -43.63 9.50
CA ASN A 606 -13.80 -43.99 8.11
C ASN A 606 -15.03 -43.78 7.21
N ASN A 607 -16.08 -43.10 7.70
CA ASN A 607 -17.32 -42.85 6.97
C ASN A 607 -17.94 -44.13 6.39
N LEU A 608 -17.91 -45.23 7.16
CA LEU A 608 -18.48 -46.52 6.78
C LEU A 608 -19.95 -46.61 7.21
N MET A 609 -20.75 -47.37 6.45
CA MET A 609 -22.16 -47.63 6.80
C MET A 609 -22.26 -48.27 8.20
N SER A 610 -23.13 -47.74 9.04
CA SER A 610 -23.33 -48.22 10.42
C SER A 610 -23.88 -49.65 10.47
N GLU A 611 -24.61 -50.04 9.43
CA GLU A 611 -25.20 -51.34 9.18
C GLU A 611 -24.11 -52.39 8.91
N LEU A 612 -22.96 -52.01 8.35
CA LEU A 612 -21.82 -52.92 8.20
C LEU A 612 -21.24 -53.30 9.57
N HIS A 613 -21.14 -52.34 10.49
CA HIS A 613 -20.78 -52.65 11.88
C HIS A 613 -21.82 -53.58 12.52
N GLY A 614 -23.12 -53.28 12.34
CA GLY A 614 -24.21 -54.12 12.82
C GLY A 614 -24.30 -55.50 12.15
N PHE A 615 -23.78 -55.65 10.93
CA PHE A 615 -23.72 -56.90 10.18
C PHE A 615 -22.67 -57.83 10.76
N TYR A 616 -21.43 -57.34 10.87
CA TYR A 616 -20.26 -58.11 11.27
C TYR A 616 -20.10 -58.25 12.79
N GLN A 617 -20.57 -57.27 13.58
CA GLN A 617 -20.61 -57.31 15.04
C GLN A 617 -19.27 -57.64 15.71
N PHE A 618 -18.17 -57.08 15.20
CA PHE A 618 -16.84 -57.25 15.77
C PHE A 618 -16.81 -56.74 17.22
N GLN A 619 -16.48 -57.62 18.16
CA GLN A 619 -16.48 -57.33 19.60
C GLN A 619 -15.22 -56.59 20.06
N ASN A 620 -14.15 -56.70 19.28
CA ASN A 620 -12.84 -56.12 19.58
C ASN A 620 -12.02 -55.98 18.29
N GLY A 621 -10.91 -55.25 18.37
CA GLY A 621 -10.07 -55.04 17.20
C GLY A 621 -9.28 -56.28 16.75
N ASN A 622 -9.11 -57.31 17.59
CA ASN A 622 -8.53 -58.58 17.13
C ASN A 622 -9.42 -59.28 16.09
N GLU A 623 -10.73 -59.32 16.32
CA GLU A 623 -11.68 -59.89 15.35
C GLU A 623 -11.69 -59.11 14.03
N LEU A 624 -11.65 -57.78 14.11
CA LEU A 624 -11.54 -56.91 12.94
C LEU A 624 -10.25 -57.18 12.16
N LEU A 625 -9.12 -57.40 12.85
CA LEU A 625 -7.83 -57.72 12.22
C LEU A 625 -7.79 -59.11 11.60
N LEU A 626 -8.33 -60.13 12.28
CA LEU A 626 -8.42 -61.48 11.73
C LEU A 626 -9.27 -61.48 10.46
N TYR A 627 -10.40 -60.77 10.50
CA TYR A 627 -11.23 -60.57 9.31
C TYR A 627 -10.47 -59.83 8.21
N THR A 628 -9.76 -58.76 8.55
CA THR A 628 -8.89 -58.00 7.63
C THR A 628 -7.84 -58.89 6.96
N GLN A 629 -7.15 -59.73 7.73
CA GLN A 629 -6.14 -60.64 7.20
C GLN A 629 -6.74 -61.66 6.23
N ALA A 630 -7.86 -62.27 6.62
CA ALA A 630 -8.56 -63.23 5.78
C ALA A 630 -9.07 -62.59 4.48
N ILE A 631 -9.72 -61.43 4.56
CA ILE A 631 -10.35 -60.85 3.36
C ILE A 631 -9.33 -60.29 2.37
N LEU A 632 -8.23 -59.72 2.86
CA LEU A 632 -7.21 -59.13 1.99
C LEU A 632 -6.36 -60.18 1.25
N THR A 633 -6.44 -61.45 1.63
CA THR A 633 -5.86 -62.57 0.86
C THR A 633 -6.76 -63.09 -0.26
N PHE A 634 -8.00 -62.62 -0.38
CA PHE A 634 -8.96 -63.04 -1.41
C PHE A 634 -9.47 -61.85 -2.25
N SER A 635 -10.10 -62.15 -3.39
CA SER A 635 -10.76 -61.12 -4.21
C SER A 635 -11.99 -60.58 -3.47
N TRP A 636 -11.98 -59.29 -3.13
CA TRP A 636 -13.09 -58.63 -2.44
C TRP A 636 -14.42 -58.76 -3.18
N THR A 637 -14.40 -58.87 -4.51
CA THR A 637 -15.61 -59.08 -5.33
C THR A 637 -16.30 -60.40 -5.01
N LYS A 638 -15.56 -61.47 -4.69
CA LYS A 638 -16.15 -62.75 -4.29
C LYS A 638 -16.78 -62.68 -2.90
N GLU A 639 -16.17 -61.92 -2.00
CA GLU A 639 -16.74 -61.70 -0.67
C GLU A 639 -17.99 -60.84 -0.73
N TYR A 640 -17.99 -59.79 -1.55
CA TYR A 640 -19.14 -58.94 -1.79
C TYR A 640 -20.35 -59.78 -2.23
N GLU A 641 -20.19 -60.62 -3.25
CA GLU A 641 -21.26 -61.51 -3.71
C GLU A 641 -21.74 -62.47 -2.61
N ARG A 642 -20.82 -62.96 -1.77
CA ARG A 642 -21.14 -63.86 -0.65
C ARG A 642 -21.99 -63.17 0.43
N ILE A 643 -21.69 -61.93 0.77
CA ILE A 643 -22.33 -61.24 1.90
C ILE A 643 -23.57 -60.44 1.49
N LYS A 644 -23.65 -60.00 0.22
CA LYS A 644 -24.70 -59.08 -0.25
C LYS A 644 -26.09 -59.61 0.08
N ILE A 645 -26.36 -60.87 -0.29
CA ILE A 645 -27.67 -61.51 -0.07
C ILE A 645 -28.00 -61.55 1.45
N ARG A 646 -27.04 -61.97 2.28
CA ARG A 646 -27.23 -62.06 3.74
C ARG A 646 -27.40 -60.70 4.40
N PHE A 647 -26.71 -59.68 3.89
CA PHE A 647 -26.81 -58.31 4.37
C PHE A 647 -28.20 -57.74 4.05
N GLU A 648 -28.65 -57.88 2.80
CA GLU A 648 -29.97 -57.44 2.35
C GLU A 648 -31.11 -58.18 3.08
N GLU A 649 -30.94 -59.47 3.37
CA GLU A 649 -31.88 -60.24 4.21
C GLU A 649 -31.94 -59.71 5.65
N LYS A 650 -30.78 -59.44 6.27
CA LYS A 650 -30.70 -58.96 7.67
C LYS A 650 -31.29 -57.56 7.85
N PHE A 651 -31.16 -56.69 6.86
CA PHE A 651 -31.63 -55.29 6.93
C PHE A 651 -32.83 -54.99 6.03
N LYS A 652 -33.55 -56.04 5.58
CA LYS A 652 -34.72 -55.93 4.68
C LYS A 652 -35.81 -54.98 5.21
N GLN A 653 -36.04 -54.99 6.52
CA GLN A 653 -37.04 -54.11 7.17
C GLN A 653 -36.63 -52.62 7.16
N GLN A 654 -35.34 -52.33 7.00
CA GLN A 654 -34.78 -50.97 7.00
C GLN A 654 -34.53 -50.44 5.59
N GLN A 655 -34.88 -51.22 4.55
CA GLN A 655 -34.64 -50.89 3.12
C GLN A 655 -33.17 -50.54 2.80
N GLN A 656 -32.23 -51.15 3.52
CA GLN A 656 -30.80 -50.92 3.31
C GLN A 656 -30.22 -51.96 2.34
N TYR A 657 -29.45 -51.48 1.37
CA TYR A 657 -28.79 -52.30 0.35
C TYR A 657 -27.28 -52.08 0.40
N LEU A 658 -26.50 -53.16 0.29
CA LEU A 658 -25.04 -53.04 0.23
C LEU A 658 -24.59 -52.87 -1.22
N SER A 659 -24.20 -51.65 -1.60
CA SER A 659 -23.65 -51.40 -2.93
C SER A 659 -22.19 -51.87 -3.05
N PRO A 660 -21.69 -52.18 -4.26
CA PRO A 660 -20.28 -52.53 -4.46
C PRO A 660 -19.34 -51.39 -4.02
N HIS A 661 -19.77 -50.14 -4.18
CA HIS A 661 -19.01 -48.95 -3.80
C HIS A 661 -18.85 -48.81 -2.29
N GLU A 662 -19.93 -48.99 -1.52
CA GLU A 662 -19.88 -48.94 -0.06
C GLU A 662 -19.07 -50.10 0.52
N PHE A 663 -19.17 -51.28 -0.09
CA PHE A 663 -18.33 -52.40 0.31
C PHE A 663 -16.85 -52.18 -0.04
N LEU A 664 -16.56 -51.57 -1.20
CA LEU A 664 -15.18 -51.23 -1.58
C LEU A 664 -14.56 -50.20 -0.63
N LYS A 665 -15.32 -49.21 -0.15
CA LYS A 665 -14.88 -48.29 0.91
C LYS A 665 -14.47 -49.04 2.17
N PHE A 666 -15.29 -50.01 2.60
CA PHE A 666 -14.96 -50.87 3.75
C PHE A 666 -13.67 -51.66 3.52
N ILE A 667 -13.51 -52.28 2.36
CA ILE A 667 -12.28 -53.01 2.00
C ILE A 667 -11.04 -52.11 2.00
N ASN A 668 -11.16 -50.89 1.49
CA ASN A 668 -10.05 -49.93 1.51
C ASN A 668 -9.72 -49.49 2.94
N ALA A 669 -10.71 -49.26 3.80
CA ALA A 669 -10.49 -48.99 5.22
C ALA A 669 -9.74 -50.14 5.91
N LEU A 670 -10.08 -51.41 5.62
CA LEU A 670 -9.37 -52.58 6.15
C LEU A 670 -7.92 -52.68 5.64
N LYS A 671 -7.64 -52.30 4.38
CA LYS A 671 -6.26 -52.22 3.86
C LYS A 671 -5.42 -51.22 4.65
N HIS A 672 -5.98 -50.05 4.93
CA HIS A 672 -5.32 -49.04 5.75
C HIS A 672 -5.11 -49.52 7.19
N LEU A 673 -6.03 -50.31 7.75
CA LEU A 673 -5.90 -50.93 9.07
C LEU A 673 -4.75 -51.96 9.12
N LYS A 674 -4.62 -52.84 8.13
CA LYS A 674 -3.52 -53.83 8.04
C LYS A 674 -2.14 -53.16 7.93
N ASN A 675 -2.04 -52.12 7.10
CA ASN A 675 -0.78 -51.43 6.87
C ASN A 675 -0.29 -50.68 8.12
N LYS A 676 -1.20 -50.20 8.98
CA LYS A 676 -0.86 -49.56 10.27
C LYS A 676 -0.34 -50.53 11.34
N ASN A 677 -0.71 -51.81 11.28
CA ASN A 677 -0.29 -52.82 12.27
C ASN A 677 0.93 -53.65 11.89
N LEU A 678 1.35 -53.62 10.61
CA LEU A 678 2.62 -54.24 10.18
C LEU A 678 3.82 -53.31 10.41
N SER A 679 3.58 -52.02 10.68
CA SER A 679 4.61 -51.03 11.01
C SER A 679 4.98 -50.95 12.49
N SER A 680 4.39 -51.82 13.33
CA SER A 680 4.59 -51.89 14.79
C SER A 680 5.18 -53.22 15.28
N ILE A 681 5.67 -54.06 14.35
CA ILE A 681 6.54 -55.24 14.59
C ILE A 681 7.86 -54.94 13.87
#